data_AF-A0A6J6PQP4-F1
#
_entry.id   AF-A0A6J6PQP4-F1
#
_cell.length_a   1.000
_cell.length_b   1.000
_cell.length_c   1.000
_cell.angle_alpha   90.00
_cell.angle_beta   90.00
_cell.angle_gamma   90.00
#
_symmetry.space_group_name_H-M   'P 1'
#
loop_
_entity.id
_entity.type
_entity.pdbx_description
1 polymer ?
#
loop_
_entity_poly.entity_id
_entity_poly.type
_entity_poly.pdbx_seq_one_letter_code
_entity_poly.pdbx_strand_id
1 'polypeptide(L)'
;MHQALLSGLLSQIGMREGETKEFRGARNAKFMIGRGSAQAKRPAKWVMAAELVETNRLWARVAARIQPEWAEELAPHLVRRSYGEPLWEEQSGTSTVIERVMLYGLPIVAGRRVLLARLDRALAHQMFVRHALVLGEWEREFPFVQHNHEVLTDVASIAERIRRLDLIPNDDDVERFYLTHIPDDVTSTRHFERWWRDAGRKNPALLNLMRDELLKGQADALEEFPAEWADHEPPLPLDYDFDPAHQDGGMTVHLPLLVLNQVEPEAFGWMVPGLREDLVTAYFKTLPKTLRRELIPAAEHIGQAVEALRDGPRPGGPLSFAAALARELTESSGQTVRASDFDPHALPPHLRVTFAVEDADGRVIARDKDLIALQSRLRSAVRAEISRVAGDFDRDHLTDWTVGDLPEVIEAERDGHVARGYPALVDDGTNVHLRLLTTPAARDRSMHKGVRRLLLLTIALPRKACAQTLSNETRLALARLGWASAVDLVDDCIFAAVDHLVGRSGSLPQDEQAFRELQRRVGADLAGVAADLTRQAGAAVILAARTAGLLDTLTAPKIAASVSDASRQLTALVYPGFVSEAGLGQTLHIARYVSAIEYRLTKLREKSERDLQLMGRIHTIERRYAKVLRLPEAAPARWLLQELRVSLFAQHLGTAEPVSEHRVAAELQRISPPT
;
A
#
# COMPACT_ATOMS: atom_id res chain seq x y z
N MET A 1 -54.78 27.76 -61.13
CA MET A 1 -54.91 29.18 -61.56
C MET A 1 -53.89 30.09 -60.87
N HIS A 2 -53.84 30.22 -59.54
CA HIS A 2 -52.87 31.11 -58.88
C HIS A 2 -51.40 30.79 -59.19
N GLN A 3 -50.99 29.51 -59.18
CA GLN A 3 -49.62 29.10 -59.58
C GLN A 3 -49.28 29.52 -61.03
N ALA A 4 -50.24 29.41 -61.95
CA ALA A 4 -50.03 29.79 -63.36
C ALA A 4 -49.87 31.31 -63.55
N LEU A 5 -50.53 32.13 -62.72
CA LEU A 5 -50.34 33.58 -62.71
C LEU A 5 -49.05 33.97 -61.98
N LEU A 6 -48.69 33.25 -60.92
CA LEU A 6 -47.49 33.49 -60.12
C LEU A 6 -46.21 33.39 -60.95
N SER A 7 -46.15 32.54 -61.98
CA SER A 7 -44.98 32.40 -62.86
C SER A 7 -44.59 33.70 -63.58
N GLY A 8 -45.56 34.57 -63.88
CA GLY A 8 -45.33 35.91 -64.46
C GLY A 8 -45.24 37.04 -63.43
N LEU A 9 -45.53 36.76 -62.16
CA LEU A 9 -45.69 37.75 -61.08
C LEU A 9 -44.76 37.50 -59.89
N LEU A 10 -43.65 36.79 -60.09
CA LEU A 10 -42.68 36.46 -59.03
C LEU A 10 -42.05 37.71 -58.37
N SER A 11 -41.99 38.83 -59.09
CA SER A 11 -41.55 40.14 -58.55
C SER A 11 -42.63 40.89 -57.79
N GLN A 12 -43.89 40.42 -57.81
CA GLN A 12 -45.04 41.06 -57.18
C GLN A 12 -45.59 40.25 -55.99
N ILE A 13 -44.75 39.42 -55.39
CA ILE A 13 -45.07 38.71 -54.15
C ILE A 13 -44.76 39.58 -52.94
N GLY A 14 -45.44 39.34 -51.82
CA GLY A 14 -45.06 39.92 -50.53
C GLY A 14 -45.45 39.09 -49.33
N MET A 15 -44.64 39.23 -48.28
CA MET A 15 -44.79 38.62 -46.97
C MET A 15 -45.23 39.68 -45.96
N ARG A 16 -46.32 39.42 -45.23
CA ARG A 16 -46.84 40.32 -44.20
C ARG A 16 -45.85 40.46 -43.04
N GLU A 17 -45.62 41.69 -42.58
CA GLU A 17 -44.76 41.97 -41.43
C GLU A 17 -45.54 41.82 -40.11
N GLY A 18 -45.36 40.69 -39.42
CA GLY A 18 -46.05 40.40 -38.15
C GLY A 18 -47.58 40.51 -38.27
N GLU A 19 -48.21 41.18 -37.32
CA GLU A 19 -49.64 41.49 -37.37
C GLU A 19 -49.96 42.86 -38.00
N THR A 20 -48.99 43.53 -38.60
CA THR A 20 -49.21 44.84 -39.24
C THR A 20 -50.01 44.69 -40.54
N LYS A 21 -50.44 45.81 -41.12
CA LYS A 21 -51.05 45.84 -42.46
C LYS A 21 -50.00 45.89 -43.58
N GLU A 22 -48.72 46.03 -43.24
CA GLU A 22 -47.61 46.22 -44.17
C GLU A 22 -47.05 44.87 -44.65
N PHE A 23 -46.64 44.86 -45.93
CA PHE A 23 -46.04 43.71 -46.60
C PHE A 23 -44.66 44.08 -47.11
N ARG A 24 -43.71 43.18 -46.90
CA ARG A 24 -42.40 43.20 -47.53
C ARG A 24 -42.49 42.47 -48.87
N GLY A 25 -42.29 43.19 -49.95
CA GLY A 25 -42.25 42.68 -51.32
C GLY A 25 -40.85 42.37 -51.82
N ALA A 26 -40.79 41.84 -53.05
CA ALA A 26 -39.53 41.60 -53.74
C ALA A 26 -38.66 42.86 -53.78
N ARG A 27 -37.34 42.69 -53.72
CA ARG A 27 -36.33 43.77 -53.72
C ARG A 27 -36.54 44.78 -52.60
N ASN A 28 -36.98 44.30 -51.42
CA ASN A 28 -37.26 45.10 -50.21
C ASN A 28 -38.33 46.19 -50.38
N ALA A 29 -39.20 46.09 -51.39
CA ALA A 29 -40.35 46.98 -51.52
C ALA A 29 -41.27 46.84 -50.29
N LYS A 30 -41.92 47.93 -49.87
CA LYS A 30 -42.93 47.90 -48.81
C LYS A 30 -44.27 48.35 -49.38
N PHE A 31 -45.31 47.52 -49.23
CA PHE A 31 -46.63 47.84 -49.76
C PHE A 31 -47.76 47.46 -48.80
N MET A 32 -48.95 48.00 -49.05
CA MET A 32 -50.18 47.58 -48.39
C MET A 32 -51.24 47.14 -49.39
N ILE A 33 -52.15 46.28 -48.95
CA ILE A 33 -53.25 45.81 -49.80
C ILE A 33 -54.33 46.89 -49.91
N GLY A 34 -54.66 47.28 -51.15
CA GLY A 34 -55.68 48.28 -51.43
C GLY A 34 -57.08 47.82 -51.00
N ARG A 35 -57.93 48.75 -50.54
CA ARG A 35 -59.27 48.45 -49.97
C ARG A 35 -60.19 47.64 -50.90
N GLY A 36 -59.98 47.70 -52.22
CA GLY A 36 -60.74 46.96 -53.23
C GLY A 36 -60.27 45.52 -53.49
N SER A 37 -59.19 45.06 -52.87
CA SER A 37 -58.72 43.67 -53.02
C SER A 37 -59.40 42.74 -52.03
N ALA A 38 -59.68 41.49 -52.45
CA ALA A 38 -60.22 40.44 -51.60
C ALA A 38 -59.36 40.17 -50.33
N GLN A 39 -58.05 40.38 -50.40
CA GLN A 39 -57.13 40.18 -49.28
C GLN A 39 -57.06 41.39 -48.32
N ALA A 40 -57.82 42.46 -48.55
CA ALA A 40 -57.74 43.68 -47.72
C ALA A 40 -58.35 43.52 -46.31
N LYS A 41 -59.42 42.72 -46.18
CA LYS A 41 -60.12 42.52 -44.89
C LYS A 41 -59.43 41.49 -44.00
N ARG A 42 -58.91 40.41 -44.59
CA ARG A 42 -58.22 39.30 -43.91
C ARG A 42 -56.96 38.93 -44.70
N PRO A 43 -55.88 39.72 -44.58
CA PRO A 43 -54.66 39.51 -45.34
C PRO A 43 -53.98 38.19 -44.96
N ALA A 44 -53.75 37.33 -45.94
CA ALA A 44 -52.89 36.17 -45.77
C ALA A 44 -51.43 36.58 -45.49
N LYS A 45 -50.65 35.68 -44.88
CA LYS A 45 -49.22 35.90 -44.62
C LYS A 45 -48.42 36.13 -45.91
N TRP A 46 -48.78 35.44 -46.98
CA TRP A 46 -48.16 35.56 -48.30
C TRP A 46 -49.21 35.87 -49.37
N VAL A 47 -48.91 36.87 -50.19
CA VAL A 47 -49.76 37.30 -51.30
C VAL A 47 -48.95 37.51 -52.57
N MET A 48 -49.60 37.33 -53.72
CA MET A 48 -49.16 37.91 -54.99
C MET A 48 -50.12 39.04 -55.37
N ALA A 49 -49.61 40.11 -55.96
CA ALA A 49 -50.41 41.18 -56.54
C ALA A 49 -50.38 41.09 -58.07
N ALA A 50 -51.49 41.43 -58.72
CA ALA A 50 -51.49 41.60 -60.18
C ALA A 50 -50.81 42.92 -60.57
N GLU A 51 -50.97 43.95 -59.73
CA GLU A 51 -50.41 45.28 -59.92
C GLU A 51 -49.97 45.90 -58.59
N LEU A 52 -48.79 46.52 -58.59
CA LEU A 52 -48.28 47.39 -57.53
C LEU A 52 -48.32 48.84 -58.03
N VAL A 53 -49.16 49.68 -57.41
CA VAL A 53 -49.40 51.07 -57.84
C VAL A 53 -48.96 52.05 -56.75
N GLU A 54 -48.08 52.96 -57.09
CA GLU A 54 -47.60 54.01 -56.18
C GLU A 54 -48.50 55.25 -56.28
N THR A 55 -49.01 55.71 -55.13
CA THR A 55 -49.74 56.98 -55.00
C THR A 55 -49.10 57.77 -53.86
N ASN A 56 -49.71 57.77 -52.67
CA ASN A 56 -49.10 58.30 -51.45
C ASN A 56 -48.24 57.24 -50.73
N ARG A 57 -48.36 55.99 -51.16
CA ARG A 57 -47.62 54.78 -50.72
C ARG A 57 -47.82 53.70 -51.79
N LEU A 58 -47.02 52.64 -51.77
CA LEU A 58 -47.16 51.52 -52.68
C LEU A 58 -48.38 50.65 -52.28
N TRP A 59 -49.30 50.45 -53.22
CA TRP A 59 -50.52 49.66 -53.00
C TRP A 59 -50.59 48.44 -53.91
N ALA A 60 -50.82 47.26 -53.32
CA ALA A 60 -51.15 46.05 -54.06
C ALA A 60 -52.63 46.01 -54.44
N ARG A 61 -52.92 45.88 -55.73
CA ARG A 61 -54.27 45.69 -56.29
C ARG A 61 -54.44 44.25 -56.76
N VAL A 62 -55.69 43.77 -56.65
CA VAL A 62 -56.08 42.40 -57.06
C VAL A 62 -55.17 41.34 -56.40
N ALA A 63 -54.87 41.50 -55.11
CA ALA A 63 -54.02 40.55 -54.39
C ALA A 63 -54.73 39.21 -54.14
N ALA A 64 -53.97 38.13 -54.27
CA ALA A 64 -54.40 36.76 -54.02
C ALA A 64 -53.46 36.05 -53.06
N ARG A 65 -53.99 35.14 -52.23
CA ARG A 65 -53.19 34.30 -51.34
C ARG A 65 -52.35 33.31 -52.16
N ILE A 66 -51.08 33.18 -51.79
CA ILE A 66 -50.16 32.17 -52.33
C ILE A 66 -49.53 31.36 -51.22
N GLN A 67 -48.97 30.20 -51.58
CA GLN A 67 -47.98 29.50 -50.78
C GLN A 67 -46.59 29.86 -51.33
N PRO A 68 -45.63 30.26 -50.48
CA PRO A 68 -44.31 30.68 -50.94
C PRO A 68 -43.52 29.55 -51.63
N GLU A 69 -43.79 28.30 -51.30
CA GLU A 69 -43.15 27.11 -51.88
C GLU A 69 -43.43 26.99 -53.40
N TRP A 70 -44.59 27.49 -53.86
CA TRP A 70 -44.90 27.52 -55.30
C TRP A 70 -43.90 28.38 -56.09
N ALA A 71 -43.37 29.44 -55.47
CA ALA A 71 -42.40 30.30 -56.13
C ALA A 71 -41.02 29.62 -56.27
N GLU A 72 -40.68 28.69 -55.38
CA GLU A 72 -39.47 27.86 -55.48
C GLU A 72 -39.56 26.93 -56.70
N GLU A 73 -40.68 26.23 -56.87
CA GLU A 73 -40.92 25.28 -57.97
C GLU A 73 -40.96 25.97 -59.34
N LEU A 74 -41.58 27.15 -59.42
CA LEU A 74 -41.78 27.88 -60.69
C LEU A 74 -40.50 28.55 -61.21
N ALA A 75 -39.57 28.91 -60.34
CA ALA A 75 -38.34 29.60 -60.74
C ALA A 75 -37.10 29.16 -59.94
N PRO A 76 -36.66 27.90 -60.08
CA PRO A 76 -35.49 27.38 -59.38
C PRO A 76 -34.19 28.10 -59.74
N HIS A 77 -34.16 28.81 -60.88
CA HIS A 77 -33.02 29.59 -61.37
C HIS A 77 -32.94 31.01 -60.77
N LEU A 78 -34.01 31.50 -60.12
CA LEU A 78 -34.06 32.84 -59.50
C LEU A 78 -33.88 32.80 -57.99
N VAL A 79 -33.95 31.62 -57.38
CA VAL A 79 -33.79 31.47 -55.94
C VAL A 79 -32.32 31.41 -55.54
N ARG A 80 -31.99 32.00 -54.39
CA ARG A 80 -30.69 31.87 -53.75
C ARG A 80 -30.80 30.97 -52.54
N ARG A 81 -30.03 29.88 -52.53
CA ARG A 81 -29.97 28.93 -51.42
C ARG A 81 -28.80 29.28 -50.50
N SER A 82 -29.02 29.15 -49.21
CA SER A 82 -27.97 29.24 -48.18
C SER A 82 -28.19 28.12 -47.18
N TYR A 83 -27.10 27.48 -46.75
CA TYR A 83 -27.13 26.38 -45.79
C TYR A 83 -26.53 26.85 -44.47
N GLY A 84 -27.13 26.44 -43.35
CA GLY A 84 -26.60 26.69 -42.02
C GLY A 84 -25.45 25.74 -41.65
N GLU A 85 -25.13 25.68 -40.36
CA GLU A 85 -24.18 24.70 -39.83
C GLU A 85 -24.77 23.29 -39.90
N PRO A 86 -23.96 22.28 -40.28
CA PRO A 86 -24.35 20.88 -40.20
C PRO A 86 -24.61 20.45 -38.76
N LEU A 87 -25.63 19.61 -38.57
CA LEU A 87 -26.05 19.08 -37.28
C LEU A 87 -26.22 17.57 -37.39
N TRP A 88 -25.67 16.83 -36.42
CA TRP A 88 -25.97 15.42 -36.24
C TRP A 88 -27.37 15.27 -35.61
N GLU A 89 -28.19 14.37 -36.18
CA GLU A 89 -29.48 13.99 -35.60
C GLU A 89 -29.41 12.53 -35.15
N GLU A 90 -29.24 12.35 -33.84
CA GLU A 90 -29.04 11.05 -33.18
C GLU A 90 -30.19 10.07 -33.48
N GLN A 91 -31.44 10.53 -33.35
CA GLN A 91 -32.63 9.69 -33.58
C GLN A 91 -32.72 9.10 -34.99
N SER A 92 -32.28 9.84 -36.00
CA SER A 92 -32.28 9.36 -37.38
C SER A 92 -30.94 8.78 -37.83
N GLY A 93 -29.87 8.97 -37.02
CA GLY A 93 -28.51 8.58 -37.35
C GLY A 93 -28.00 9.21 -38.65
N THR A 94 -28.34 10.48 -38.87
CA THR A 94 -28.00 11.22 -40.09
C THR A 94 -27.54 12.65 -39.79
N SER A 95 -26.65 13.17 -40.63
CA SER A 95 -26.28 14.59 -40.63
C SER A 95 -27.28 15.40 -41.47
N THR A 96 -27.75 16.52 -40.90
CA THR A 96 -28.74 17.42 -41.50
C THR A 96 -28.21 18.85 -41.53
N VAL A 97 -28.74 19.67 -42.43
CA VAL A 97 -28.49 21.11 -42.43
C VAL A 97 -29.79 21.86 -42.69
N ILE A 98 -29.91 23.06 -42.12
CA ILE A 98 -31.04 23.95 -42.38
C ILE A 98 -30.78 24.74 -43.65
N GLU A 99 -31.56 24.46 -44.69
CA GLU A 99 -31.59 25.19 -45.94
C GLU A 99 -32.55 26.38 -45.83
N ARG A 100 -32.09 27.56 -46.25
CA ARG A 100 -32.92 28.75 -46.46
C ARG A 100 -32.92 29.11 -47.94
N VAL A 101 -34.11 29.39 -48.46
CA VAL A 101 -34.31 29.76 -49.86
C VAL A 101 -34.87 31.16 -49.94
N MET A 102 -34.14 32.04 -50.62
CA MET A 102 -34.47 33.44 -50.81
C MET A 102 -34.88 33.68 -52.25
N LEU A 103 -35.99 34.41 -52.46
CA LEU A 103 -36.38 34.92 -53.77
C LEU A 103 -36.51 36.43 -53.69
N TYR A 104 -35.67 37.15 -54.44
CA TYR A 104 -35.64 38.61 -54.45
C TYR A 104 -35.58 39.27 -53.05
N GLY A 105 -34.84 38.67 -52.11
CA GLY A 105 -34.72 39.20 -50.74
C GLY A 105 -35.84 38.75 -49.77
N LEU A 106 -36.78 37.93 -50.23
CA LEU A 106 -37.83 37.34 -49.39
C LEU A 106 -37.52 35.88 -49.03
N PRO A 107 -37.67 35.47 -47.75
CA PRO A 107 -37.42 34.09 -47.31
C PRO A 107 -38.61 33.20 -47.65
N ILE A 108 -38.66 32.70 -48.89
CA ILE A 108 -39.74 31.80 -49.33
C ILE A 108 -39.65 30.43 -48.66
N VAL A 109 -38.45 30.00 -48.26
CA VAL A 109 -38.24 28.89 -47.32
C VAL A 109 -37.37 29.38 -46.17
N ALA A 110 -37.95 29.51 -44.98
CA ALA A 110 -37.28 30.07 -43.80
C ALA A 110 -36.29 29.10 -43.13
N GLY A 111 -36.47 27.79 -43.34
CA GLY A 111 -35.63 26.73 -42.78
C GLY A 111 -36.21 25.35 -43.08
N ARG A 112 -35.72 24.70 -44.14
CA ARG A 112 -36.02 23.30 -44.48
C ARG A 112 -34.85 22.43 -44.06
N ARG A 113 -35.09 21.37 -43.28
CA ARG A 113 -34.06 20.36 -43.01
C ARG A 113 -33.81 19.55 -44.28
N VAL A 114 -32.54 19.47 -44.68
CA VAL A 114 -32.08 18.63 -45.77
C VAL A 114 -30.92 17.76 -45.29
N LEU A 115 -30.79 16.56 -45.86
CA LEU A 115 -29.67 15.66 -45.55
C LEU A 115 -28.37 16.26 -46.06
N LEU A 116 -27.35 16.32 -45.19
CA LEU A 116 -26.03 16.83 -45.57
C LEU A 116 -25.42 15.98 -46.69
N ALA A 117 -25.64 14.67 -46.69
CA ALA A 117 -25.12 13.74 -47.70
C ALA A 117 -25.56 14.07 -49.15
N ARG A 118 -26.59 14.91 -49.35
CA ARG A 118 -27.00 15.41 -50.67
C ARG A 118 -26.18 16.61 -51.16
N LEU A 119 -25.51 17.29 -50.24
CA LEU A 119 -24.73 18.51 -50.48
C LEU A 119 -23.23 18.22 -50.40
N ASP A 120 -22.82 17.54 -49.33
CA ASP A 120 -21.44 17.13 -49.06
C ASP A 120 -21.44 15.72 -48.47
N ARG A 121 -21.10 14.74 -49.32
CA ARG A 121 -21.04 13.33 -48.90
C ARG A 121 -19.84 13.07 -47.99
N ALA A 122 -18.71 13.72 -48.24
CA ALA A 122 -17.49 13.51 -47.48
C ALA A 122 -17.66 14.01 -46.04
N LEU A 123 -18.22 15.22 -45.87
CA LEU A 123 -18.52 15.74 -44.54
C LEU A 123 -19.59 14.91 -43.83
N ALA A 124 -20.61 14.43 -44.55
CA ALA A 124 -21.62 13.54 -43.97
C ALA A 124 -21.04 12.20 -43.48
N HIS A 125 -20.06 11.65 -44.20
CA HIS A 125 -19.35 10.44 -43.80
C HIS A 125 -18.50 10.67 -42.54
N GLN A 126 -17.74 11.76 -42.50
CA GLN A 126 -16.98 12.18 -41.31
C GLN A 126 -17.88 12.38 -40.10
N MET A 127 -18.97 13.13 -40.25
CA MET A 127 -19.94 13.34 -39.16
C MET A 127 -20.55 12.02 -38.67
N PHE A 128 -20.86 11.09 -39.57
CA PHE A 128 -21.35 9.77 -39.17
C PHE A 128 -20.31 9.03 -38.32
N VAL A 129 -19.06 8.93 -38.79
CA VAL A 129 -18.01 8.23 -38.04
C VAL A 129 -17.79 8.87 -36.67
N ARG A 130 -17.61 10.20 -36.64
CA ARG A 130 -17.32 10.94 -35.40
C ARG A 130 -18.45 10.81 -34.39
N HIS A 131 -19.69 11.12 -34.77
CA HIS A 131 -20.79 11.11 -33.81
C HIS A 131 -21.23 9.69 -33.45
N ALA A 132 -21.42 8.81 -34.44
CA ALA A 132 -22.00 7.49 -34.18
C ALA A 132 -20.99 6.48 -33.62
N LEU A 133 -19.73 6.50 -34.06
CA LEU A 133 -18.73 5.46 -33.71
C LEU A 133 -17.69 5.94 -32.70
N VAL A 134 -17.30 7.22 -32.73
CA VAL A 134 -16.30 7.77 -31.79
C VAL A 134 -16.95 8.30 -30.53
N LEU A 135 -17.94 9.20 -30.66
CA LEU A 135 -18.64 9.81 -29.52
C LEU A 135 -19.75 8.92 -28.91
N GLY A 136 -20.10 7.82 -29.58
CA GLY A 136 -21.12 6.88 -29.09
C GLY A 136 -22.55 7.41 -29.15
N GLU A 137 -22.84 8.42 -29.99
CA GLU A 137 -24.18 8.99 -30.20
C GLU A 137 -25.02 8.09 -31.14
N TRP A 138 -25.07 6.80 -30.80
CA TRP A 138 -25.83 5.76 -31.49
C TRP A 138 -26.15 4.60 -30.53
N GLU A 139 -27.43 4.34 -30.30
CA GLU A 139 -27.91 3.33 -29.34
C GLU A 139 -27.58 1.87 -29.68
N ARG A 140 -27.06 1.58 -30.88
CA ARG A 140 -26.90 0.20 -31.34
C ARG A 140 -25.56 -0.38 -30.90
N GLU A 141 -25.61 -1.50 -30.20
CA GLU A 141 -24.42 -2.23 -29.78
C GLU A 141 -23.86 -3.14 -30.89
N PHE A 142 -22.55 -3.06 -31.11
CA PHE A 142 -21.79 -3.98 -31.94
C PHE A 142 -20.62 -4.56 -31.14
N PRO A 143 -20.24 -5.83 -31.35
CA PRO A 143 -19.13 -6.44 -30.62
C PRO A 143 -17.80 -5.68 -30.73
N PHE A 144 -17.51 -5.08 -31.89
CA PHE A 144 -16.28 -4.31 -32.08
C PHE A 144 -16.26 -3.01 -31.26
N VAL A 145 -17.41 -2.42 -30.90
CA VAL A 145 -17.47 -1.20 -30.10
C VAL A 145 -17.00 -1.49 -28.68
N GLN A 146 -17.53 -2.56 -28.08
CA GLN A 146 -17.10 -3.02 -26.77
C GLN A 146 -15.61 -3.41 -26.76
N HIS A 147 -15.18 -4.21 -27.75
CA HIS A 147 -13.77 -4.59 -27.92
C HIS A 147 -12.86 -3.36 -28.04
N ASN A 148 -13.23 -2.36 -28.84
CA ASN A 148 -12.41 -1.15 -29.03
C ASN A 148 -12.34 -0.32 -27.76
N HIS A 149 -13.43 -0.22 -27.00
CA HIS A 149 -13.43 0.47 -25.71
C HIS A 149 -12.51 -0.20 -24.69
N GLU A 150 -12.56 -1.53 -24.61
CA GLU A 150 -11.64 -2.33 -23.77
C GLU A 150 -10.18 -2.12 -24.19
N VAL A 151 -9.89 -2.20 -25.50
CA VAL A 151 -8.54 -1.97 -26.03
C VAL A 151 -8.04 -0.55 -25.75
N LEU A 152 -8.87 0.47 -25.92
CA LEU A 152 -8.46 1.86 -25.64
C LEU A 152 -8.20 2.07 -24.15
N THR A 153 -9.00 1.46 -23.28
CA THR A 153 -8.81 1.51 -21.82
C THR A 153 -7.52 0.81 -21.41
N ASP A 154 -7.27 -0.38 -21.97
CA ASP A 154 -6.02 -1.12 -21.75
C ASP A 154 -4.80 -0.34 -22.23
N VAL A 155 -4.87 0.25 -23.43
CA VAL A 155 -3.78 1.04 -24.00
C VAL A 155 -3.53 2.29 -23.17
N ALA A 156 -4.57 2.95 -22.67
CA ALA A 156 -4.42 4.10 -21.77
C ALA A 156 -3.71 3.70 -20.46
N SER A 157 -4.15 2.60 -19.83
CA SER A 157 -3.50 2.06 -18.63
C SER A 157 -2.02 1.69 -18.87
N ILE A 158 -1.72 1.06 -20.00
CA ILE A 158 -0.35 0.73 -20.40
C ILE A 158 0.48 2.01 -20.64
N ALA A 159 -0.06 2.97 -21.38
CA ALA A 159 0.61 4.21 -21.72
C ALA A 159 0.93 5.05 -20.48
N GLU A 160 0.03 5.07 -19.49
CA GLU A 160 0.27 5.65 -18.17
C GLU A 160 1.41 4.92 -17.45
N ARG A 161 1.37 3.57 -17.43
CA ARG A 161 2.38 2.73 -16.79
C ARG A 161 3.78 2.85 -17.38
N ILE A 162 3.92 3.04 -18.69
CA ILE A 162 5.24 3.19 -19.35
C ILE A 162 5.61 4.66 -19.61
N ARG A 163 4.84 5.61 -19.05
CA ARG A 163 5.08 7.06 -19.18
C ARG A 163 5.09 7.59 -20.63
N ARG A 164 4.25 7.02 -21.49
CA ARG A 164 4.12 7.39 -22.91
C ARG A 164 2.70 7.85 -23.22
N LEU A 165 2.28 8.96 -22.60
CA LEU A 165 0.96 9.57 -22.83
C LEU A 165 0.72 9.93 -24.31
N ASP A 166 1.79 10.10 -25.10
CA ASP A 166 1.72 10.28 -26.56
C ASP A 166 1.22 9.04 -27.32
N LEU A 167 1.14 7.88 -26.66
CA LEU A 167 0.56 6.66 -27.22
C LEU A 167 -0.95 6.55 -26.99
N ILE A 168 -1.53 7.35 -26.09
CA ILE A 168 -2.98 7.34 -25.85
C ILE A 168 -3.65 7.89 -27.11
N PRO A 169 -4.42 7.06 -27.86
CA PRO A 169 -5.10 7.53 -29.05
C PRO A 169 -6.16 8.54 -28.67
N ASN A 170 -6.21 9.67 -29.38
CA ASN A 170 -7.30 10.63 -29.22
C ASN A 170 -8.48 10.29 -30.15
N ASP A 171 -9.58 11.01 -29.99
CA ASP A 171 -10.78 10.85 -30.83
C ASP A 171 -10.47 10.95 -32.33
N ASP A 172 -9.54 11.83 -32.73
CA ASP A 172 -9.18 12.03 -34.14
C ASP A 172 -8.36 10.84 -34.71
N ASP A 173 -7.61 10.13 -33.87
CA ASP A 173 -6.89 8.91 -34.26
C ASP A 173 -7.87 7.74 -34.45
N VAL A 174 -8.84 7.61 -33.56
CA VAL A 174 -9.92 6.61 -33.68
C VAL A 174 -10.83 6.93 -34.89
N GLU A 175 -11.16 8.20 -35.10
CA GLU A 175 -11.90 8.68 -36.27
C GLU A 175 -11.16 8.29 -37.56
N ARG A 176 -9.84 8.51 -37.62
CA ARG A 176 -9.01 8.16 -38.79
C ARG A 176 -8.99 6.65 -39.05
N PHE A 177 -8.92 5.83 -38.01
CA PHE A 177 -9.02 4.37 -38.13
C PHE A 177 -10.33 3.98 -38.81
N TYR A 178 -11.47 4.47 -38.33
CA TYR A 178 -12.76 4.17 -38.93
C TYR A 178 -12.90 4.68 -40.36
N LEU A 179 -12.48 5.92 -40.64
CA LEU A 179 -12.50 6.49 -41.99
C LEU A 179 -11.66 5.70 -43.00
N THR A 180 -10.60 5.02 -42.54
CA THR A 180 -9.75 4.19 -43.41
C THR A 180 -10.43 2.86 -43.79
N HIS A 181 -11.28 2.32 -42.91
CA HIS A 181 -11.87 0.98 -43.06
C HIS A 181 -13.32 1.01 -43.56
N ILE A 182 -14.05 2.10 -43.31
CA ILE A 182 -15.45 2.26 -43.72
C ILE A 182 -15.50 2.99 -45.07
N PRO A 183 -16.24 2.47 -46.08
CA PRO A 183 -16.40 3.13 -47.37
C PRO A 183 -17.02 4.53 -47.28
N ASP A 184 -16.63 5.42 -48.20
CA ASP A 184 -17.03 6.83 -48.27
C ASP A 184 -18.51 7.07 -48.59
N ASP A 185 -19.23 6.05 -49.06
CA ASP A 185 -20.68 6.10 -49.29
C ASP A 185 -21.51 5.88 -48.00
N VAL A 186 -20.87 5.43 -46.92
CA VAL A 186 -21.49 5.20 -45.60
C VAL A 186 -21.64 6.50 -44.83
N THR A 187 -22.75 7.21 -45.08
CA THR A 187 -23.03 8.54 -44.51
C THR A 187 -24.09 8.55 -43.40
N SER A 188 -24.56 7.38 -42.97
CA SER A 188 -25.61 7.25 -41.95
C SER A 188 -25.54 5.88 -41.28
N THR A 189 -26.14 5.76 -40.10
CA THR A 189 -26.25 4.49 -39.36
C THR A 189 -26.90 3.40 -40.23
N ARG A 190 -27.93 3.74 -41.01
CA ARG A 190 -28.60 2.79 -41.92
C ARG A 190 -27.72 2.34 -43.09
N HIS A 191 -26.87 3.22 -43.61
CA HIS A 191 -25.88 2.84 -44.63
C HIS A 191 -24.84 1.90 -44.03
N PHE A 192 -24.39 2.19 -42.80
CA PHE A 192 -23.42 1.37 -42.10
C PHE A 192 -23.96 -0.02 -41.83
N GLU A 193 -25.18 -0.16 -41.30
CA GLU A 193 -25.78 -1.47 -41.02
C GLU A 193 -25.88 -2.35 -42.26
N ARG A 194 -26.23 -1.75 -43.41
CA ARG A 194 -26.30 -2.48 -44.68
C ARG A 194 -24.91 -2.97 -45.10
N TRP A 195 -23.91 -2.10 -45.05
CA TRP A 195 -22.54 -2.44 -45.40
C TRP A 195 -21.96 -3.49 -44.43
N TRP A 196 -22.12 -3.27 -43.12
CA TRP A 196 -21.61 -4.12 -42.05
C TRP A 196 -22.18 -5.54 -42.09
N ARG A 197 -23.44 -5.71 -42.54
CA ARG A 197 -24.05 -7.03 -42.71
C ARG A 197 -23.24 -7.94 -43.64
N ASP A 198 -22.63 -7.38 -44.67
CA ASP A 198 -21.85 -8.14 -45.64
C ASP A 198 -20.35 -8.10 -45.31
N ALA A 199 -19.82 -6.95 -44.87
CA ALA A 199 -18.43 -6.77 -44.48
C ALA A 199 -18.08 -7.57 -43.21
N GLY A 200 -18.88 -7.45 -42.16
CA GLY A 200 -18.70 -8.15 -40.89
C GLY A 200 -18.87 -9.67 -40.99
N ARG A 201 -19.63 -10.18 -41.97
CA ARG A 201 -19.68 -11.63 -42.28
C ARG A 201 -18.38 -12.13 -42.90
N LYS A 202 -17.71 -11.30 -43.71
CA LYS A 202 -16.44 -11.65 -44.37
C LYS A 202 -15.27 -11.51 -43.40
N ASN A 203 -15.26 -10.45 -42.61
CA ASN A 203 -14.25 -10.18 -41.60
C ASN A 203 -14.89 -9.53 -40.35
N PRO A 204 -15.25 -10.32 -39.32
CA PRO A 204 -15.83 -9.79 -38.09
C PRO A 204 -14.90 -8.81 -37.34
N ALA A 205 -13.59 -8.94 -37.51
CA ALA A 205 -12.58 -8.13 -36.83
C ALA A 205 -12.16 -6.89 -37.65
N LEU A 206 -12.84 -6.58 -38.76
CA LEU A 206 -12.46 -5.47 -39.66
C LEU A 206 -12.37 -4.12 -38.95
N LEU A 207 -13.18 -3.91 -37.91
CA LEU A 207 -13.25 -2.67 -37.13
C LEU A 207 -12.71 -2.84 -35.71
N ASN A 208 -12.01 -3.94 -35.43
CA ASN A 208 -11.37 -4.14 -34.14
C ASN A 208 -10.04 -3.39 -34.12
N LEU A 209 -9.88 -2.49 -33.15
CA LEU A 209 -8.59 -1.91 -32.81
C LEU A 209 -7.68 -3.02 -32.27
N MET A 210 -6.44 -3.00 -32.74
CA MET A 210 -5.42 -3.94 -32.32
C MET A 210 -4.47 -3.22 -31.36
N ARG A 211 -4.32 -3.78 -30.15
CA ARG A 211 -3.46 -3.23 -29.09
C ARG A 211 -2.04 -2.92 -29.61
N ASP A 212 -1.43 -3.87 -30.33
CA ASP A 212 -0.05 -3.75 -30.81
C ASP A 212 0.14 -2.60 -31.83
N GLU A 213 -0.89 -2.33 -32.65
CA GLU A 213 -0.86 -1.22 -33.61
C GLU A 213 -0.90 0.13 -32.89
N LEU A 214 -1.67 0.24 -31.81
CA LEU A 214 -1.76 1.46 -31.00
C LEU A 214 -0.49 1.69 -30.17
N LEU A 215 0.11 0.62 -29.65
CA LEU A 215 1.35 0.68 -28.87
C LEU A 215 2.62 0.81 -29.73
N LYS A 216 2.52 0.80 -31.06
CA LYS A 216 3.65 1.03 -32.01
C LYS A 216 4.90 0.17 -31.69
N GLY A 217 4.69 -1.09 -31.30
CA GLY A 217 5.79 -2.02 -31.00
C GLY A 217 6.51 -1.80 -29.67
N GLN A 218 5.89 -1.13 -28.69
CA GLN A 218 6.41 -0.97 -27.33
C GLN A 218 6.22 -2.23 -26.46
N ALA A 219 6.31 -3.44 -27.04
CA ALA A 219 6.14 -4.69 -26.30
C ALA A 219 7.17 -4.82 -25.17
N ASP A 220 8.42 -4.44 -25.43
CA ASP A 220 9.52 -4.48 -24.45
C ASP A 220 9.23 -3.60 -23.22
N ALA A 221 8.50 -2.49 -23.39
CA ALA A 221 8.16 -1.59 -22.28
C ALA A 221 7.15 -2.21 -21.29
N LEU A 222 6.35 -3.19 -21.74
CA LEU A 222 5.44 -3.94 -20.87
C LEU A 222 6.19 -4.91 -19.95
N GLU A 223 7.33 -5.44 -20.41
CA GLU A 223 8.21 -6.28 -19.59
C GLU A 223 8.99 -5.43 -18.57
N GLU A 224 9.33 -4.19 -18.94
CA GLU A 224 10.00 -3.23 -18.05
C GLU A 224 9.10 -2.75 -16.91
N PHE A 225 7.79 -2.59 -17.19
CA PHE A 225 6.78 -2.20 -16.21
C PHE A 225 5.62 -3.21 -16.23
N PRO A 226 5.75 -4.37 -15.56
CA PRO A 226 4.70 -5.38 -15.52
C PRO A 226 3.48 -4.94 -14.69
N ALA A 227 2.32 -5.55 -14.93
CA ALA A 227 1.12 -5.29 -14.12
C ALA A 227 1.14 -6.01 -12.76
N GLU A 228 1.98 -7.03 -12.62
CA GLU A 228 2.02 -7.92 -11.48
C GLU A 228 3.45 -8.30 -11.13
N TRP A 229 3.70 -8.56 -9.86
CA TRP A 229 4.95 -9.09 -9.34
C TRP A 229 4.94 -10.62 -9.42
N ALA A 230 5.70 -11.17 -10.37
CA ALA A 230 5.69 -12.59 -10.70
C ALA A 230 6.41 -13.50 -9.68
N ASP A 231 7.32 -12.97 -8.86
CA ASP A 231 8.10 -13.76 -7.89
C ASP A 231 7.30 -14.11 -6.61
N HIS A 232 5.97 -14.04 -6.67
CA HIS A 232 5.04 -14.47 -5.64
C HIS A 232 3.90 -15.27 -6.29
N GLU A 233 3.38 -16.29 -5.59
CA GLU A 233 2.27 -17.11 -6.08
C GLU A 233 1.08 -17.02 -5.11
N PRO A 234 -0.10 -16.54 -5.56
CA PRO A 234 -0.36 -15.94 -6.88
C PRO A 234 0.31 -14.56 -7.05
N PRO A 235 0.51 -14.06 -8.28
CA PRO A 235 1.18 -12.78 -8.51
C PRO A 235 0.52 -11.59 -7.78
N LEU A 236 1.33 -10.63 -7.34
CA LEU A 236 0.85 -9.46 -6.60
C LEU A 236 0.65 -8.25 -7.52
N PRO A 237 -0.51 -7.57 -7.54
CA PRO A 237 -0.73 -6.44 -8.43
C PRO A 237 0.21 -5.26 -8.18
N LEU A 238 0.59 -4.56 -9.25
CA LEU A 238 1.48 -3.41 -9.24
C LEU A 238 0.81 -2.17 -9.85
N ASP A 239 0.93 -1.05 -9.14
CA ASP A 239 0.55 0.27 -9.65
C ASP A 239 1.77 1.19 -9.73
N TYR A 240 1.72 2.16 -10.64
CA TYR A 240 2.80 3.09 -10.90
C TYR A 240 2.31 4.53 -10.88
N ASP A 241 2.93 5.35 -10.06
CA ASP A 241 2.75 6.80 -10.04
C ASP A 241 4.09 7.49 -10.32
N PHE A 242 4.19 8.16 -11.45
CA PHE A 242 5.42 8.80 -11.90
C PHE A 242 5.54 10.26 -11.46
N ASP A 243 4.61 10.79 -10.67
CA ASP A 243 4.71 12.13 -10.12
C ASP A 243 5.82 12.21 -9.05
N PRO A 244 6.97 12.86 -9.33
CA PRO A 244 8.07 12.92 -8.38
C PRO A 244 7.75 13.77 -7.15
N ALA A 245 6.68 14.59 -7.20
CA ALA A 245 6.21 15.40 -6.09
C ALA A 245 5.27 14.63 -5.15
N HIS A 246 4.68 13.51 -5.60
CA HIS A 246 3.86 12.65 -4.76
C HIS A 246 4.74 11.87 -3.77
N GLN A 247 4.45 12.01 -2.47
CA GLN A 247 5.21 11.31 -1.43
C GLN A 247 5.05 9.78 -1.49
N ASP A 248 3.88 9.32 -1.93
CA ASP A 248 3.57 7.91 -2.16
C ASP A 248 3.90 7.45 -3.59
N GLY A 249 4.40 8.37 -4.42
CA GLY A 249 4.76 8.09 -5.81
C GLY A 249 5.78 6.97 -5.93
N GLY A 250 5.91 6.44 -7.15
CA GLY A 250 6.73 5.29 -7.51
C GLY A 250 5.91 4.03 -7.77
N MET A 251 6.53 2.89 -7.51
CA MET A 251 5.91 1.57 -7.60
C MET A 251 5.16 1.24 -6.31
N THR A 252 3.88 0.88 -6.44
CA THR A 252 3.05 0.37 -5.35
C THR A 252 2.78 -1.11 -5.55
N VAL A 253 3.02 -1.92 -4.51
CA VAL A 253 2.70 -3.35 -4.46
C VAL A 253 1.44 -3.54 -3.62
N HIS A 254 0.42 -4.16 -4.21
CA HIS A 254 -0.81 -4.50 -3.49
C HIS A 254 -0.68 -5.87 -2.83
N LEU A 255 -0.87 -5.88 -1.51
CA LEU A 255 -0.70 -7.05 -0.66
C LEU A 255 -2.03 -7.41 0.00
N PRO A 256 -2.61 -8.57 -0.29
CA PRO A 256 -3.71 -9.09 0.52
C PRO A 256 -3.26 -9.25 1.97
N LEU A 257 -4.13 -8.90 2.92
CA LEU A 257 -3.81 -8.95 4.35
C LEU A 257 -3.21 -10.29 4.82
N LEU A 258 -3.66 -11.40 4.24
CA LEU A 258 -3.18 -12.75 4.55
C LEU A 258 -1.71 -13.00 4.14
N VAL A 259 -1.22 -12.29 3.12
CA VAL A 259 0.13 -12.43 2.57
C VAL A 259 1.15 -11.58 3.33
N LEU A 260 0.70 -10.55 4.05
CA LEU A 260 1.56 -9.51 4.62
C LEU A 260 2.78 -10.01 5.42
N ASN A 261 2.63 -11.11 6.17
CA ASN A 261 3.70 -11.67 7.01
C ASN A 261 4.55 -12.76 6.30
N GLN A 262 4.31 -13.00 5.01
CA GLN A 262 4.99 -14.01 4.19
C GLN A 262 5.96 -13.39 3.18
N VAL A 263 5.83 -12.08 2.97
CA VAL A 263 6.67 -11.30 2.08
C VAL A 263 7.80 -10.63 2.84
N GLU A 264 8.98 -10.68 2.24
CA GLU A 264 10.19 -10.04 2.76
C GLU A 264 10.54 -8.82 1.89
N PRO A 265 10.94 -7.68 2.50
CA PRO A 265 11.15 -6.43 1.76
C PRO A 265 12.30 -6.49 0.75
N GLU A 266 13.28 -7.38 0.95
CA GLU A 266 14.50 -7.46 0.14
C GLU A 266 14.21 -7.76 -1.33
N ALA A 267 13.22 -8.62 -1.61
CA ALA A 267 12.84 -8.98 -2.98
C ALA A 267 12.30 -7.75 -3.74
N PHE A 268 11.38 -7.01 -3.12
CA PHE A 268 10.79 -5.81 -3.71
C PHE A 268 11.80 -4.66 -3.85
N GLY A 269 12.87 -4.66 -3.05
CA GLY A 269 13.95 -3.68 -3.13
C GLY A 269 14.67 -3.66 -4.49
N TRP A 270 14.54 -4.73 -5.29
CA TRP A 270 15.01 -4.71 -6.68
C TRP A 270 14.14 -3.81 -7.56
N MET A 271 12.86 -3.66 -7.26
CA MET A 271 11.82 -3.02 -8.08
C MET A 271 11.61 -3.75 -9.42
N VAL A 272 10.98 -3.11 -10.40
CA VAL A 272 10.81 -3.65 -11.77
C VAL A 272 11.92 -3.19 -12.72
N PRO A 273 12.18 -3.91 -13.84
CA PRO A 273 13.31 -3.62 -14.72
C PRO A 273 13.35 -2.17 -15.23
N GLY A 274 12.19 -1.57 -15.53
CA GLY A 274 12.07 -0.20 -16.02
C GLY A 274 12.52 0.89 -15.02
N LEU A 275 12.67 0.56 -13.74
CA LEU A 275 13.19 1.48 -12.71
C LEU A 275 14.66 1.20 -12.37
N ARG A 276 15.30 0.19 -12.98
CA ARG A 276 16.62 -0.28 -12.55
C ARG A 276 17.72 0.76 -12.75
N GLU A 277 17.74 1.44 -13.89
CA GLU A 277 18.74 2.46 -14.19
C GLU A 277 18.67 3.64 -13.21
N ASP A 278 17.45 4.14 -12.97
CA ASP A 278 17.20 5.20 -12.01
C ASP A 278 17.58 4.78 -10.58
N LEU A 279 17.26 3.53 -10.21
CA LEU A 279 17.58 2.96 -8.91
C LEU A 279 19.11 2.88 -8.70
N VAL A 280 19.86 2.30 -9.63
CA VAL A 280 21.34 2.24 -9.57
C VAL A 280 21.92 3.65 -9.46
N THR A 281 21.45 4.57 -10.30
CA THR A 281 21.93 5.96 -10.32
C THR A 281 21.65 6.68 -9.01
N ALA A 282 20.46 6.49 -8.43
CA ALA A 282 20.08 7.09 -7.15
C ALA A 282 20.90 6.50 -6.00
N TYR A 283 21.03 5.18 -5.92
CA TYR A 283 21.87 4.51 -4.93
C TYR A 283 23.32 4.99 -4.99
N PHE A 284 23.91 5.10 -6.19
CA PHE A 284 25.26 5.62 -6.36
C PHE A 284 25.43 7.02 -5.75
N LYS A 285 24.40 7.89 -5.85
CA LYS A 285 24.44 9.24 -5.26
C LYS A 285 24.41 9.23 -3.73
N THR A 286 23.88 8.18 -3.10
CA THR A 286 23.83 8.02 -1.63
C THR A 286 25.19 7.65 -1.04
N LEU A 287 26.13 7.15 -1.85
CA LEU A 287 27.46 6.77 -1.38
C LEU A 287 28.23 7.95 -0.74
N PRO A 288 29.05 7.67 0.30
CA PRO A 288 29.99 8.60 0.87
C PRO A 288 30.83 9.31 -0.20
N LYS A 289 31.10 10.60 0.03
CA LYS A 289 31.89 11.43 -0.90
C LYS A 289 33.28 10.85 -1.20
N THR A 290 33.87 10.09 -0.28
CA THR A 290 35.14 9.40 -0.46
C THR A 290 35.03 8.32 -1.54
N LEU A 291 34.10 7.38 -1.39
CA LEU A 291 33.88 6.28 -2.34
C LEU A 291 33.48 6.81 -3.72
N ARG A 292 32.60 7.82 -3.79
CA ARG A 292 32.22 8.42 -5.09
C ARG A 292 33.40 9.02 -5.88
N ARG A 293 34.45 9.47 -5.20
CA ARG A 293 35.66 10.00 -5.88
C ARG A 293 36.55 8.89 -6.42
N GLU A 294 36.50 7.71 -5.82
CA GLU A 294 37.26 6.54 -6.25
C GLU A 294 36.57 5.82 -7.42
N LEU A 295 35.25 5.98 -7.57
CA LEU A 295 34.43 5.44 -8.64
C LEU A 295 34.30 6.39 -9.85
N ILE A 296 35.36 7.13 -10.20
CA ILE A 296 35.40 8.00 -11.38
C ILE A 296 36.15 7.25 -12.50
N PRO A 297 35.57 7.10 -13.71
CA PRO A 297 34.34 7.74 -14.22
C PRO A 297 33.04 7.06 -13.79
N ALA A 298 32.14 7.82 -13.13
CA ALA A 298 30.91 7.26 -12.56
C ALA A 298 29.97 6.63 -13.60
N ALA A 299 29.86 7.23 -14.79
CA ALA A 299 28.97 6.75 -15.84
C ALA A 299 29.33 5.34 -16.32
N GLU A 300 30.62 4.98 -16.33
CA GLU A 300 31.08 3.66 -16.75
C GLU A 300 30.66 2.58 -15.74
N HIS A 301 30.93 2.82 -14.45
CA HIS A 301 30.54 1.89 -13.39
C HIS A 301 29.02 1.76 -13.23
N ILE A 302 28.28 2.85 -13.37
CA ILE A 302 26.81 2.83 -13.36
C ILE A 302 26.29 2.00 -14.55
N GLY A 303 26.77 2.26 -15.77
CA GLY A 303 26.33 1.50 -16.95
C GLY A 303 26.61 0.00 -16.84
N GLN A 304 27.80 -0.37 -16.36
CA GLN A 304 28.13 -1.79 -16.12
C GLN A 304 27.22 -2.43 -15.06
N ALA A 305 26.94 -1.72 -13.97
CA ALA A 305 26.04 -2.21 -12.92
C ALA A 305 24.59 -2.35 -13.40
N VAL A 306 24.10 -1.43 -14.23
CA VAL A 306 22.74 -1.49 -14.81
C VAL A 306 22.59 -2.74 -15.68
N GLU A 307 23.55 -2.97 -16.60
CA GLU A 307 23.54 -4.17 -17.44
C GLU A 307 23.65 -5.45 -16.61
N ALA A 308 24.53 -5.47 -15.60
CA ALA A 308 24.76 -6.65 -14.77
C ALA A 308 23.57 -7.03 -13.88
N LEU A 309 22.70 -6.07 -13.54
CA LEU A 309 21.57 -6.22 -12.62
C LEU A 309 20.21 -6.19 -13.33
N ARG A 310 20.16 -6.06 -14.66
CA ARG A 310 18.94 -5.90 -15.44
C ARG A 310 17.90 -6.98 -15.13
N ASP A 311 18.33 -8.24 -15.17
CA ASP A 311 17.48 -9.43 -15.02
C ASP A 311 17.14 -9.78 -13.56
N GLY A 312 17.50 -8.92 -12.60
CA GLY A 312 17.19 -9.13 -11.18
C GLY A 312 18.21 -10.02 -10.43
N PRO A 313 17.81 -10.61 -9.30
CA PRO A 313 18.72 -11.38 -8.45
C PRO A 313 19.22 -12.65 -9.14
N ARG A 314 20.55 -12.81 -9.21
CA ARG A 314 21.17 -14.03 -9.74
C ARG A 314 20.95 -15.22 -8.78
N PRO A 315 20.72 -16.44 -9.28
CA PRO A 315 20.65 -17.64 -8.44
C PRO A 315 21.91 -17.80 -7.58
N GLY A 316 21.75 -17.94 -6.26
CA GLY A 316 22.87 -18.03 -5.30
C GLY A 316 23.61 -16.71 -5.04
N GLY A 317 23.12 -15.59 -5.58
CA GLY A 317 23.64 -14.25 -5.34
C GLY A 317 23.06 -13.57 -4.09
N PRO A 318 23.47 -12.31 -3.81
CA PRO A 318 22.92 -11.53 -2.72
C PRO A 318 21.41 -11.29 -2.89
N LEU A 319 20.65 -11.43 -1.80
CA LEU A 319 19.19 -11.24 -1.81
C LEU A 319 18.79 -9.75 -1.92
N SER A 320 19.57 -8.84 -1.32
CA SER A 320 19.27 -7.40 -1.38
C SER A 320 19.92 -6.70 -2.58
N PHE A 321 19.20 -5.75 -3.17
CA PHE A 321 19.70 -4.93 -4.27
C PHE A 321 20.98 -4.16 -3.91
N ALA A 322 21.05 -3.57 -2.71
CA ALA A 322 22.22 -2.84 -2.25
C ALA A 322 23.48 -3.74 -2.16
N ALA A 323 23.34 -4.99 -1.74
CA ALA A 323 24.44 -5.93 -1.70
C ALA A 323 24.88 -6.38 -3.11
N ALA A 324 23.92 -6.58 -4.02
CA ALA A 324 24.23 -6.88 -5.41
C ALA A 324 24.95 -5.70 -6.09
N LEU A 325 24.47 -4.48 -5.93
CA LEU A 325 25.11 -3.27 -6.46
C LEU A 325 26.51 -3.05 -5.86
N ALA A 326 26.68 -3.25 -4.55
CA ALA A 326 27.99 -3.16 -3.92
C ALA A 326 29.00 -4.14 -4.54
N ARG A 327 28.56 -5.36 -4.86
CA ARG A 327 29.39 -6.36 -5.53
C ARG A 327 29.80 -5.90 -6.92
N GLU A 328 28.86 -5.49 -7.77
CA GLU A 328 29.17 -5.07 -9.15
C GLU A 328 30.07 -3.82 -9.17
N LEU A 329 29.87 -2.86 -8.26
CA LEU A 329 30.76 -1.71 -8.13
C LEU A 329 32.15 -2.11 -7.63
N THR A 330 32.24 -3.09 -6.73
CA THR A 330 33.54 -3.59 -6.24
C THR A 330 34.30 -4.31 -7.34
N GLU A 331 33.62 -5.14 -8.13
CA GLU A 331 34.22 -5.89 -9.23
C GLU A 331 34.69 -4.97 -10.36
N SER A 332 33.89 -3.97 -10.73
CA SER A 332 34.25 -3.03 -11.81
C SER A 332 35.34 -2.02 -11.42
N SER A 333 35.37 -1.56 -10.17
CA SER A 333 36.31 -0.52 -9.73
C SER A 333 37.56 -1.05 -9.00
N GLY A 334 37.51 -2.28 -8.49
CA GLY A 334 38.52 -2.83 -7.59
C GLY A 334 38.51 -2.25 -6.17
N GLN A 335 37.61 -1.29 -5.88
CA GLN A 335 37.46 -0.70 -4.54
C GLN A 335 36.39 -1.43 -3.74
N THR A 336 36.64 -1.66 -2.47
CA THR A 336 35.65 -2.36 -1.62
C THR A 336 34.48 -1.43 -1.31
N VAL A 337 33.33 -1.71 -1.94
CA VAL A 337 32.03 -1.12 -1.62
C VAL A 337 31.21 -2.15 -0.85
N ARG A 338 30.56 -1.73 0.23
CA ARG A 338 29.68 -2.57 1.05
C ARG A 338 28.23 -2.11 0.93
N ALA A 339 27.29 -3.02 1.16
CA ALA A 339 25.86 -2.67 1.20
C ALA A 339 25.57 -1.57 2.23
N SER A 340 26.25 -1.60 3.38
CA SER A 340 26.14 -0.61 4.45
C SER A 340 26.68 0.78 4.10
N ASP A 341 27.37 0.93 2.96
CA ASP A 341 27.87 2.23 2.49
C ASP A 341 26.77 3.03 1.77
N PHE A 342 25.66 2.40 1.39
CA PHE A 342 24.51 3.07 0.81
C PHE A 342 23.56 3.60 1.89
N ASP A 343 22.79 4.64 1.54
CA ASP A 343 21.70 5.16 2.39
C ASP A 343 20.34 5.03 1.66
N PRO A 344 19.62 3.92 1.85
CA PRO A 344 18.31 3.71 1.22
C PRO A 344 17.25 4.75 1.61
N HIS A 345 17.37 5.38 2.77
CA HIS A 345 16.41 6.40 3.22
C HIS A 345 16.60 7.75 2.51
N ALA A 346 17.79 7.98 1.95
CA ALA A 346 18.09 9.16 1.11
C ALA A 346 17.61 9.01 -0.35
N LEU A 347 17.05 7.85 -0.72
CA LEU A 347 16.48 7.67 -2.06
C LEU A 347 15.26 8.60 -2.27
N PRO A 348 15.07 9.11 -3.50
CA PRO A 348 13.85 9.80 -3.86
C PRO A 348 12.59 8.97 -3.55
N PRO A 349 11.46 9.58 -3.15
CA PRO A 349 10.24 8.84 -2.79
C PRO A 349 9.76 7.85 -3.85
N HIS A 350 9.85 8.21 -5.12
CA HIS A 350 9.44 7.36 -6.26
C HIS A 350 10.35 6.16 -6.53
N LEU A 351 11.54 6.12 -5.93
CA LEU A 351 12.46 4.96 -5.97
C LEU A 351 12.45 4.17 -4.66
N ARG A 352 11.36 4.31 -3.90
CA ARG A 352 11.08 3.52 -2.70
C ARG A 352 9.72 2.88 -2.87
N VAL A 353 9.68 1.56 -2.80
CA VAL A 353 8.44 0.78 -2.95
C VAL A 353 7.41 1.21 -1.90
N THR A 354 6.18 1.43 -2.36
CA THR A 354 5.02 1.60 -1.49
C THR A 354 4.31 0.25 -1.37
N PHE A 355 3.94 -0.17 -0.17
CA PHE A 355 3.12 -1.36 0.06
C PHE A 355 1.72 -0.91 0.44
N ALA A 356 0.72 -1.33 -0.32
CA ALA A 356 -0.69 -1.11 -0.02
C ALA A 356 -1.28 -2.43 0.45
N VAL A 357 -1.72 -2.49 1.71
CA VAL A 357 -2.35 -3.70 2.27
C VAL A 357 -3.84 -3.59 2.08
N GLU A 358 -4.43 -4.65 1.52
CA GLU A 358 -5.84 -4.72 1.16
C GLU A 358 -6.60 -5.73 2.02
N ASP A 359 -7.87 -5.42 2.27
CA ASP A 359 -8.80 -6.33 2.92
C ASP A 359 -9.43 -7.33 1.93
N ALA A 360 -10.35 -8.12 2.49
CA ALA A 360 -11.21 -9.07 1.82
C ALA A 360 -11.97 -8.57 0.59
N ASP A 361 -12.23 -7.26 0.50
CA ASP A 361 -13.06 -6.63 -0.53
C ASP A 361 -12.19 -5.84 -1.53
N GLY A 362 -10.86 -5.97 -1.45
CA GLY A 362 -9.90 -5.22 -2.26
C GLY A 362 -9.75 -3.75 -1.84
N ARG A 363 -10.13 -3.41 -0.59
CA ARG A 363 -9.98 -2.03 -0.09
C ARG A 363 -8.65 -1.88 0.62
N VAL A 364 -7.89 -0.86 0.25
CA VAL A 364 -6.64 -0.50 0.93
C VAL A 364 -6.93 -0.06 2.37
N ILE A 365 -6.52 -0.87 3.34
CA ILE A 365 -6.66 -0.58 4.79
C ILE A 365 -5.48 0.20 5.34
N ALA A 366 -4.30 0.03 4.74
CA ALA A 366 -3.10 0.76 5.12
C ALA A 366 -2.12 0.82 3.95
N ARG A 367 -1.30 1.87 3.95
CA ARG A 367 -0.15 1.99 3.05
C ARG A 367 1.05 2.52 3.79
N ASP A 368 2.24 2.10 3.37
CA ASP A 368 3.52 2.59 3.89
C ASP A 368 4.66 2.14 2.95
N LYS A 369 5.79 2.85 3.00
CA LYS A 369 7.04 2.43 2.34
C LYS A 369 7.91 1.55 3.25
N ASP A 370 7.53 1.39 4.52
CA ASP A 370 8.14 0.46 5.48
C ASP A 370 7.23 -0.76 5.72
N LEU A 371 7.58 -1.87 5.07
CA LEU A 371 6.84 -3.14 5.19
C LEU A 371 6.85 -3.68 6.63
N ILE A 372 7.96 -3.53 7.36
CA ILE A 372 8.10 -4.03 8.73
C ILE A 372 7.21 -3.22 9.68
N ALA A 373 7.13 -1.91 9.49
CA ALA A 373 6.20 -1.05 10.20
C ALA A 373 4.73 -1.43 9.92
N LEU A 374 4.38 -1.71 8.66
CA LEU A 374 3.06 -2.21 8.27
C LEU A 374 2.72 -3.54 8.93
N GLN A 375 3.61 -4.53 8.81
CA GLN A 375 3.47 -5.84 9.46
C GLN A 375 3.23 -5.68 10.97
N SER A 376 3.99 -4.81 11.63
CA SER A 376 3.83 -4.51 13.07
C SER A 376 2.47 -3.90 13.40
N ARG A 377 2.05 -2.89 12.64
CA ARG A 377 0.77 -2.18 12.83
C ARG A 377 -0.44 -3.09 12.58
N LEU A 378 -0.35 -3.99 11.61
CA LEU A 378 -1.46 -4.84 11.16
C LEU A 378 -1.48 -6.24 11.76
N ARG A 379 -0.58 -6.59 12.70
CA ARG A 379 -0.54 -7.95 13.31
C ARG A 379 -1.89 -8.41 13.86
N SER A 380 -2.62 -7.52 14.53
CA SER A 380 -3.94 -7.84 15.10
C SER A 380 -4.98 -8.10 14.02
N ALA A 381 -4.96 -7.33 12.92
CA ALA A 381 -5.85 -7.50 11.79
C ALA A 381 -5.55 -8.81 11.04
N VAL A 382 -4.27 -9.10 10.77
CA VAL A 382 -3.85 -10.38 10.17
C VAL A 382 -4.30 -11.56 11.04
N ARG A 383 -4.09 -11.47 12.36
CA ARG A 383 -4.54 -12.52 13.29
C ARG A 383 -6.06 -12.73 13.23
N ALA A 384 -6.83 -11.63 13.27
CA ALA A 384 -8.28 -11.71 13.22
C ALA A 384 -8.77 -12.35 11.91
N GLU A 385 -8.12 -12.02 10.79
CA GLU A 385 -8.45 -12.60 9.50
C GLU A 385 -8.09 -14.09 9.42
N ILE A 386 -6.91 -14.50 9.91
CA ILE A 386 -6.53 -15.92 10.00
C ILE A 386 -7.52 -16.68 10.88
N SER A 387 -7.86 -16.18 12.07
CA SER A 387 -8.86 -16.83 12.94
C SER A 387 -10.23 -16.93 12.25
N ARG A 388 -10.66 -15.89 11.53
CA ARG A 388 -11.93 -15.89 10.81
C ARG A 388 -11.97 -16.95 9.71
N VAL A 389 -10.87 -17.11 8.96
CA VAL A 389 -10.76 -18.11 7.88
C VAL A 389 -10.59 -19.53 8.44
N ALA A 390 -9.83 -19.69 9.53
CA ALA A 390 -9.61 -20.98 10.20
C ALA A 390 -10.81 -21.49 11.01
N GLY A 391 -11.82 -20.65 11.28
CA GLY A 391 -13.01 -20.98 12.06
C GLY A 391 -12.87 -20.70 13.55
N ASP A 392 -13.79 -21.24 14.36
CA ASP A 392 -13.92 -20.95 15.80
C ASP A 392 -12.82 -21.66 16.63
N PHE A 393 -11.56 -21.26 16.41
CA PHE A 393 -10.37 -21.85 17.04
C PHE A 393 -10.01 -21.17 18.37
N ASP A 394 -10.24 -19.87 18.47
CA ASP A 394 -9.90 -19.09 19.67
C ASP A 394 -10.75 -19.54 20.86
N ARG A 395 -10.12 -19.72 22.03
CA ARG A 395 -10.82 -20.06 23.28
C ARG A 395 -10.36 -19.18 24.43
N ASP A 396 -11.28 -18.82 25.29
CA ASP A 396 -11.03 -17.90 26.40
C ASP A 396 -11.10 -18.59 27.75
N HIS A 397 -10.41 -17.99 28.73
CA HIS A 397 -10.55 -18.31 30.15
C HIS A 397 -10.27 -19.77 30.51
N LEU A 398 -9.31 -20.39 29.83
CA LEU A 398 -8.88 -21.76 30.10
C LEU A 398 -8.15 -21.80 31.45
N THR A 399 -8.60 -22.68 32.33
CA THR A 399 -7.95 -22.97 33.62
C THR A 399 -7.35 -24.38 33.69
N ASP A 400 -7.58 -25.20 32.67
CA ASP A 400 -7.03 -26.54 32.49
C ASP A 400 -6.85 -26.83 30.99
N TRP A 401 -6.19 -27.94 30.65
CA TRP A 401 -6.04 -28.38 29.26
C TRP A 401 -7.37 -28.93 28.72
N THR A 402 -8.13 -28.08 28.05
CA THR A 402 -9.39 -28.47 27.37
C THR A 402 -9.39 -28.14 25.88
N VAL A 403 -8.21 -27.87 25.31
CA VAL A 403 -8.04 -27.43 23.92
C VAL A 403 -7.96 -28.57 22.91
N GLY A 404 -7.88 -29.82 23.37
CA GLY A 404 -7.65 -30.98 22.51
C GLY A 404 -6.20 -31.02 22.01
N ASP A 405 -6.04 -31.46 20.76
CA ASP A 405 -4.73 -31.54 20.09
C ASP A 405 -4.42 -30.20 19.41
N LEU A 406 -3.23 -29.67 19.67
CA LEU A 406 -2.75 -28.42 19.08
C LEU A 406 -1.89 -28.74 17.84
N PRO A 407 -2.37 -28.46 16.62
CA PRO A 407 -1.56 -28.63 15.43
C PRO A 407 -0.38 -27.65 15.42
N GLU A 408 0.70 -28.02 14.73
CA GLU A 408 1.90 -27.17 14.65
C GLU A 408 1.65 -25.87 13.87
N VAL A 409 0.81 -25.97 12.83
CA VAL A 409 0.40 -24.88 11.95
C VAL A 409 -1.03 -25.11 11.50
N ILE A 410 -1.78 -24.02 11.32
CA ILE A 410 -3.06 -23.98 10.65
C ILE A 410 -2.90 -23.13 9.41
N GLU A 411 -3.28 -23.68 8.26
CA GLU A 411 -3.28 -22.95 7.00
C GLU A 411 -4.67 -22.39 6.74
N ALA A 412 -4.72 -21.10 6.42
CA ALA A 412 -5.91 -20.35 6.08
C ALA A 412 -5.78 -19.90 4.61
N GLU A 413 -6.60 -20.44 3.73
CA GLU A 413 -6.56 -20.13 2.29
C GLU A 413 -7.74 -19.24 1.89
N ARG A 414 -7.46 -18.21 1.09
CA ARG A 414 -8.48 -17.39 0.45
C ARG A 414 -7.95 -16.79 -0.84
N ASP A 415 -8.74 -16.88 -1.92
CA ASP A 415 -8.41 -16.30 -3.23
C ASP A 415 -7.00 -16.71 -3.71
N GLY A 416 -6.63 -17.98 -3.48
CA GLY A 416 -5.31 -18.55 -3.78
C GLY A 416 -4.18 -18.16 -2.82
N HIS A 417 -4.40 -17.24 -1.90
CA HIS A 417 -3.44 -16.83 -0.89
C HIS A 417 -3.55 -17.70 0.37
N VAL A 418 -2.49 -18.41 0.70
CA VAL A 418 -2.41 -19.26 1.90
C VAL A 418 -1.67 -18.50 3.00
N ALA A 419 -2.24 -18.36 4.19
CA ALA A 419 -1.57 -17.83 5.38
C ALA A 419 -1.41 -18.90 6.46
N ARG A 420 -0.34 -18.79 7.24
CA ARG A 420 -0.03 -19.71 8.33
C ARG A 420 -0.31 -19.06 9.69
N GLY A 421 -1.21 -19.67 10.45
CA GLY A 421 -1.45 -19.42 11.86
C GLY A 421 -0.77 -20.48 12.73
N TYR A 422 -0.20 -20.06 13.86
CA TYR A 422 0.50 -20.94 14.79
C TYR A 422 -0.25 -20.97 16.12
N PRO A 423 -0.96 -22.06 16.44
CA PRO A 423 -1.69 -22.21 17.70
C PRO A 423 -0.79 -22.06 18.94
N ALA A 424 -1.21 -21.19 19.85
CA ALA A 424 -0.49 -20.98 21.10
C ALA A 424 -1.43 -20.71 22.27
N LEU A 425 -1.04 -21.24 23.43
CA LEU A 425 -1.59 -20.84 24.72
C LEU A 425 -0.99 -19.51 25.14
N VAL A 426 -1.82 -18.52 25.43
CA VAL A 426 -1.44 -17.15 25.81
C VAL A 426 -1.82 -16.91 27.27
N ASP A 427 -0.85 -16.56 28.11
CA ASP A 427 -1.04 -16.23 29.53
C ASP A 427 -1.65 -14.82 29.69
N ASP A 428 -2.80 -14.73 30.35
CA ASP A 428 -3.49 -13.47 30.71
C ASP A 428 -3.34 -13.12 32.20
N GLY A 429 -2.37 -13.74 32.88
CA GLY A 429 -2.07 -13.49 34.29
C GLY A 429 -2.97 -14.21 35.29
N THR A 430 -4.21 -14.54 34.91
CA THR A 430 -5.16 -15.29 35.76
C THR A 430 -5.65 -16.58 35.12
N ASN A 431 -5.72 -16.61 33.79
CA ASN A 431 -6.17 -17.74 32.98
C ASN A 431 -5.35 -17.77 31.68
N VAL A 432 -5.65 -18.75 30.82
CA VAL A 432 -4.99 -18.95 29.54
C VAL A 432 -6.00 -18.84 28.41
N HIS A 433 -5.58 -18.24 27.29
CA HIS A 433 -6.36 -18.16 26.08
C HIS A 433 -5.71 -19.00 24.97
N LEU A 434 -6.50 -19.69 24.15
CA LEU A 434 -6.00 -20.27 22.90
C LEU A 434 -6.13 -19.24 21.79
N ARG A 435 -5.02 -18.95 21.10
CA ARG A 435 -4.96 -17.99 19.99
C ARG A 435 -4.08 -18.51 18.86
N LEU A 436 -4.37 -18.07 17.65
CA LEU A 436 -3.44 -18.16 16.52
C LEU A 436 -2.45 -16.99 16.56
N LEU A 437 -1.16 -17.29 16.46
CA LEU A 437 -0.09 -16.30 16.31
C LEU A 437 0.47 -16.34 14.90
N THR A 438 1.12 -15.27 14.47
CA THR A 438 1.55 -15.11 13.07
C THR A 438 2.97 -15.60 12.80
N THR A 439 3.73 -16.01 13.83
CA THR A 439 5.09 -16.56 13.67
C THR A 439 5.38 -17.71 14.64
N PRO A 440 6.25 -18.67 14.26
CA PRO A 440 6.67 -19.75 15.15
C PRO A 440 7.37 -19.25 16.42
N ALA A 441 8.21 -18.22 16.31
CA ALA A 441 8.91 -17.65 17.46
C ALA A 441 7.94 -16.99 18.46
N ALA A 442 6.84 -16.38 17.98
CA ALA A 442 5.79 -15.85 18.86
C ALA A 442 4.99 -16.98 19.52
N ARG A 443 4.70 -18.06 18.78
CA ARG A 443 4.10 -19.30 19.30
C ARG A 443 4.90 -19.84 20.46
N ASP A 444 6.19 -20.10 20.28
CA ASP A 444 7.01 -20.76 21.31
C ASP A 444 7.08 -19.96 22.61
N ARG A 445 7.31 -18.65 22.49
CA ARG A 445 7.35 -17.76 23.66
C ARG A 445 6.02 -17.71 24.40
N SER A 446 4.90 -17.71 23.67
CA SER A 446 3.57 -17.69 24.29
C SER A 446 3.25 -19.03 24.92
N MET A 447 3.48 -20.12 24.18
CA MET A 447 3.21 -21.49 24.60
C MET A 447 3.93 -21.84 25.90
N HIS A 448 5.20 -21.45 26.07
CA HIS A 448 5.92 -21.61 27.33
C HIS A 448 5.19 -20.95 28.51
N LYS A 449 4.78 -19.69 28.37
CA LYS A 449 4.07 -18.94 29.41
C LYS A 449 2.68 -19.49 29.69
N GLY A 450 1.94 -19.85 28.63
CA GLY A 450 0.61 -20.45 28.73
C GLY A 450 0.63 -21.80 29.45
N VAL A 451 1.57 -22.68 29.08
CA VAL A 451 1.75 -23.98 29.76
C VAL A 451 2.14 -23.78 31.23
N ARG A 452 3.06 -22.86 31.53
CA ARG A 452 3.37 -22.49 32.92
C ARG A 452 2.12 -22.07 33.68
N ARG A 453 1.28 -21.19 33.12
CA ARG A 453 0.04 -20.73 33.76
C ARG A 453 -0.93 -21.88 34.02
N LEU A 454 -1.15 -22.77 33.06
CA LEU A 454 -2.01 -23.95 33.27
C LEU A 454 -1.45 -24.85 34.39
N LEU A 455 -0.14 -25.09 34.44
CA LEU A 455 0.47 -25.86 35.52
C LEU A 455 0.26 -25.20 36.89
N LEU A 456 0.41 -23.87 36.96
CA LEU A 456 0.16 -23.11 38.20
C LEU A 456 -1.30 -23.16 38.68
N LEU A 457 -2.25 -23.30 37.75
CA LEU A 457 -3.69 -23.41 38.05
C LEU A 457 -4.11 -24.84 38.42
N THR A 458 -3.41 -25.84 37.91
CA THR A 458 -3.81 -27.25 38.00
C THR A 458 -2.98 -28.08 38.99
N ILE A 459 -1.85 -27.56 39.47
CA ILE A 459 -1.00 -28.21 40.48
C ILE A 459 -1.21 -27.57 41.85
N ALA A 460 -1.19 -28.38 42.91
CA ALA A 460 -1.17 -27.89 44.28
C ALA A 460 0.16 -27.17 44.58
N LEU A 461 0.11 -25.85 44.72
CA LEU A 461 1.32 -25.03 44.91
C LEU A 461 1.89 -25.15 46.34
N PRO A 462 3.22 -25.36 46.50
CA PRO A 462 3.86 -25.59 47.80
C PRO A 462 4.08 -24.31 48.62
N ARG A 463 3.20 -23.31 48.51
CA ARG A 463 3.37 -21.96 49.11
C ARG A 463 3.71 -22.01 50.60
N LYS A 464 3.01 -22.83 51.38
CA LYS A 464 3.24 -22.96 52.82
C LYS A 464 4.62 -23.54 53.12
N ALA A 465 5.04 -24.58 52.39
CA ALA A 465 6.34 -25.22 52.57
C ALA A 465 7.48 -24.26 52.22
N CYS A 466 7.37 -23.53 51.11
CA CYS A 466 8.33 -22.49 50.72
C CYS A 466 8.37 -21.33 51.72
N ALA A 467 7.22 -20.83 52.19
CA ALA A 467 7.17 -19.75 53.17
C ALA A 467 7.83 -20.11 54.52
N GLN A 468 7.82 -21.41 54.88
CA GLN A 468 8.48 -21.93 56.08
C GLN A 468 10.02 -21.99 55.95
N THR A 469 10.59 -21.98 54.74
CA THR A 469 12.05 -21.92 54.57
C THR A 469 12.62 -20.52 54.78
N LEU A 470 11.76 -19.49 54.74
CA LEU A 470 12.15 -18.10 54.99
C LEU A 470 12.36 -17.84 56.48
N SER A 471 13.55 -17.31 56.82
CA SER A 471 13.87 -16.88 58.19
C SER A 471 13.19 -15.55 58.53
N ASN A 472 13.13 -15.21 59.81
CA ASN A 472 12.64 -13.88 60.24
C ASN A 472 13.52 -12.74 59.71
N GLU A 473 14.83 -13.01 59.54
CA GLU A 473 15.77 -12.07 58.93
C GLU A 473 15.41 -11.77 57.48
N THR A 474 15.05 -12.79 56.68
CA THR A 474 14.59 -12.57 55.31
C THR A 474 13.32 -11.72 55.26
N ARG A 475 12.35 -11.96 56.16
CA ARG A 475 11.12 -11.16 56.22
C ARG A 475 11.41 -9.69 56.54
N LEU A 476 12.32 -9.43 57.47
CA LEU A 476 12.76 -8.06 57.79
C LEU A 476 13.51 -7.41 56.63
N ALA A 477 14.37 -8.17 55.94
CA ALA A 477 15.10 -7.70 54.76
C ALA A 477 14.15 -7.31 53.61
N LEU A 478 13.12 -8.12 53.35
CA LEU A 478 12.07 -7.81 52.37
C LEU A 478 11.36 -6.48 52.69
N ALA A 479 10.96 -6.29 53.95
CA ALA A 479 10.32 -5.05 54.38
C ALA A 479 11.24 -3.83 54.20
N ARG A 480 12.54 -3.97 54.50
CA ARG A 480 13.53 -2.90 54.28
C ARG A 480 13.67 -2.53 52.80
N LEU A 481 13.60 -3.51 51.90
CA LEU A 481 13.67 -3.31 50.46
C LEU A 481 12.32 -2.86 49.84
N GLY A 482 11.28 -2.63 50.65
CA GLY A 482 10.00 -2.11 50.20
C GLY A 482 9.06 -3.16 49.58
N TRP A 483 9.26 -4.45 49.85
CA TRP A 483 8.37 -5.50 49.37
C TRP A 483 7.07 -5.53 50.17
N ALA A 484 5.95 -5.75 49.49
CA ALA A 484 4.63 -5.81 50.12
C ALA A 484 4.46 -7.07 50.97
N SER A 485 4.93 -8.22 50.48
CA SER A 485 4.79 -9.49 51.18
C SER A 485 5.91 -10.48 50.85
N ALA A 486 6.21 -11.38 51.80
CA ALA A 486 7.03 -12.56 51.54
C ALA A 486 6.35 -13.56 50.59
N VAL A 487 5.03 -13.46 50.43
CA VAL A 487 4.26 -14.26 49.46
C VAL A 487 4.73 -13.98 48.03
N ASP A 488 5.05 -12.73 47.69
CA ASP A 488 5.48 -12.35 46.35
C ASP A 488 6.80 -13.02 45.96
N LEU A 489 7.75 -13.12 46.90
CA LEU A 489 9.01 -13.84 46.69
C LEU A 489 8.78 -15.34 46.52
N VAL A 490 7.89 -15.91 47.33
CA VAL A 490 7.55 -17.34 47.27
C VAL A 490 6.90 -17.68 45.93
N ASP A 491 5.93 -16.88 45.48
CA ASP A 491 5.26 -17.10 44.20
C ASP A 491 6.23 -16.93 43.01
N ASP A 492 7.14 -15.95 43.06
CA ASP A 492 8.20 -15.77 42.06
C ASP A 492 9.16 -16.99 42.00
N CYS A 493 9.54 -17.55 43.16
CA CYS A 493 10.34 -18.77 43.22
C CYS A 493 9.58 -20.00 42.69
N ILE A 494 8.27 -20.10 42.94
CA ILE A 494 7.43 -21.16 42.39
C ILE A 494 7.35 -21.03 40.87
N PHE A 495 7.19 -19.82 40.32
CA PHE A 495 7.13 -19.60 38.88
C PHE A 495 8.45 -20.01 38.21
N ALA A 496 9.58 -19.59 38.77
CA ALA A 496 10.91 -19.97 38.31
C ALA A 496 11.15 -21.49 38.39
N ALA A 497 10.65 -22.15 39.44
CA ALA A 497 10.75 -23.60 39.60
C ALA A 497 9.94 -24.33 38.52
N VAL A 498 8.72 -23.86 38.21
CA VAL A 498 7.90 -24.42 37.13
C VAL A 498 8.61 -24.24 35.79
N ASP A 499 9.10 -23.04 35.46
CA ASP A 499 9.83 -22.79 34.21
C ASP A 499 11.05 -23.70 34.06
N HIS A 500 11.81 -23.90 35.14
CA HIS A 500 12.95 -24.82 35.16
C HIS A 500 12.55 -26.28 34.89
N LEU A 501 11.49 -26.77 35.55
CA LEU A 501 11.02 -28.15 35.40
C LEU A 501 10.40 -28.41 34.02
N VAL A 502 9.70 -27.42 33.46
CA VAL A 502 9.21 -27.46 32.08
C VAL A 502 10.38 -27.52 31.10
N GLY A 503 11.39 -26.65 31.27
CA GLY A 503 12.58 -26.65 30.41
C GLY A 503 13.37 -27.97 30.44
N ARG A 504 13.43 -28.65 31.60
CA ARG A 504 14.06 -29.98 31.73
C ARG A 504 13.32 -31.09 30.98
N SER A 505 12.04 -30.90 30.67
CA SER A 505 11.23 -31.91 29.99
C SER A 505 11.47 -31.96 28.47
N GLY A 506 12.19 -30.98 27.91
CA GLY A 506 12.67 -30.97 26.53
C GLY A 506 11.68 -30.51 25.47
N SER A 507 10.38 -30.74 25.65
CA SER A 507 9.33 -30.26 24.74
C SER A 507 8.09 -29.77 25.49
N LEU A 508 7.36 -28.85 24.87
CA LEU A 508 6.06 -28.39 25.35
C LEU A 508 4.96 -29.39 24.96
N PRO A 509 3.91 -29.54 25.78
CA PRO A 509 2.79 -30.41 25.45
C PRO A 509 2.04 -29.90 24.22
N GLN A 510 1.63 -30.82 23.35
CA GLN A 510 0.81 -30.54 22.16
C GLN A 510 -0.59 -31.14 22.28
N ASP A 511 -0.82 -32.00 23.26
CA ASP A 511 -2.10 -32.66 23.52
C ASP A 511 -2.33 -32.82 25.03
N GLU A 512 -3.52 -33.30 25.40
CA GLU A 512 -3.89 -33.45 26.81
C GLU A 512 -3.01 -34.48 27.51
N GLN A 513 -2.67 -35.59 26.85
CA GLN A 513 -1.87 -36.66 27.44
C GLN A 513 -0.47 -36.16 27.83
N ALA A 514 0.19 -35.42 26.95
CA ALA A 514 1.48 -34.79 27.17
C ALA A 514 1.40 -33.75 28.29
N PHE A 515 0.32 -32.97 28.36
CA PHE A 515 0.11 -32.02 29.46
C PHE A 515 -0.04 -32.73 30.80
N ARG A 516 -0.85 -33.79 30.90
CA ARG A 516 -1.02 -34.57 32.15
C ARG A 516 0.29 -35.23 32.58
N GLU A 517 1.09 -35.71 31.64
CA GLU A 517 2.41 -36.27 31.93
C GLU A 517 3.36 -35.22 32.50
N LEU A 518 3.43 -34.05 31.85
CA LEU A 518 4.20 -32.91 32.34
C LEU A 518 3.71 -32.45 33.72
N GLN A 519 2.39 -32.38 33.92
CA GLN A 519 1.76 -32.01 35.19
C GLN A 519 2.20 -32.92 36.34
N ARG A 520 2.22 -34.25 36.11
CA ARG A 520 2.68 -35.22 37.11
C ARG A 520 4.15 -35.05 37.45
N ARG A 521 5.02 -34.91 36.45
CA ARG A 521 6.48 -34.72 36.65
C ARG A 521 6.78 -33.43 37.40
N VAL A 522 6.21 -32.31 36.93
CA VAL A 522 6.39 -31.01 37.57
C VAL A 522 5.85 -31.06 39.01
N GLY A 523 4.65 -31.63 39.21
CA GLY A 523 4.05 -31.75 40.54
C GLY A 523 4.89 -32.55 41.54
N ALA A 524 5.59 -33.60 41.09
CA ALA A 524 6.45 -34.42 41.95
C ALA A 524 7.68 -33.66 42.48
N ASP A 525 8.30 -32.83 41.64
CA ASP A 525 9.58 -32.17 41.95
C ASP A 525 9.41 -30.72 42.44
N LEU A 526 8.25 -30.08 42.17
CA LEU A 526 8.02 -28.65 42.40
C LEU A 526 8.32 -28.22 43.85
N ALA A 527 7.88 -29.00 44.84
CA ALA A 527 8.05 -28.65 46.25
C ALA A 527 9.54 -28.52 46.65
N GLY A 528 10.39 -29.45 46.20
CA GLY A 528 11.82 -29.43 46.48
C GLY A 528 12.52 -28.27 45.79
N VAL A 529 12.32 -28.15 44.47
CA VAL A 529 12.98 -27.10 43.67
C VAL A 529 12.56 -25.70 44.12
N ALA A 530 11.27 -25.47 44.37
CA ALA A 530 10.77 -24.17 44.83
C ALA A 530 11.29 -23.83 46.24
N ALA A 531 11.38 -24.80 47.15
CA ALA A 531 11.91 -24.58 48.49
C ALA A 531 13.40 -24.20 48.49
N ASP A 532 14.21 -24.86 47.64
CA ASP A 532 15.62 -24.55 47.48
C ASP A 532 15.85 -23.18 46.83
N LEU A 533 15.10 -22.84 45.78
CA LEU A 533 15.10 -21.50 45.19
C LEU A 533 14.70 -20.43 46.21
N THR A 534 13.66 -20.67 46.99
CA THR A 534 13.20 -19.73 48.04
C THR A 534 14.30 -19.47 49.06
N ARG A 535 15.07 -20.50 49.45
CA ARG A 535 16.20 -20.36 50.37
C ARG A 535 17.33 -19.52 49.77
N GLN A 536 17.69 -19.77 48.52
CA GLN A 536 18.75 -19.05 47.82
C GLN A 536 18.36 -17.59 47.57
N ALA A 537 17.14 -17.34 47.11
CA ALA A 537 16.61 -16.01 46.90
C ALA A 537 16.53 -15.24 48.23
N GLY A 538 16.11 -15.91 49.32
CA GLY A 538 16.10 -15.32 50.65
C GLY A 538 17.49 -14.88 51.13
N ALA A 539 18.53 -15.67 50.85
CA ALA A 539 19.92 -15.26 51.14
C ALA A 539 20.36 -14.04 50.33
N ALA A 540 20.02 -13.99 49.04
CA ALA A 540 20.29 -12.82 48.19
C ALA A 540 19.57 -11.56 48.69
N VAL A 541 18.32 -11.69 49.14
CA VAL A 541 17.51 -10.59 49.70
C VAL A 541 18.13 -10.04 50.99
N ILE A 542 18.60 -10.90 51.90
CA ILE A 542 19.29 -10.47 53.13
C ILE A 542 20.55 -9.66 52.77
N LEU A 543 21.37 -10.18 51.85
CA LEU A 543 22.57 -9.48 51.39
C LEU A 543 22.21 -8.14 50.74
N ALA A 544 21.12 -8.08 49.98
CA ALA A 544 20.70 -6.86 49.32
C ALA A 544 20.23 -5.81 50.32
N ALA A 545 19.46 -6.20 51.34
CA ALA A 545 19.02 -5.30 52.41
C ALA A 545 20.19 -4.74 53.22
N ARG A 546 21.20 -5.58 53.52
CA ARG A 546 22.45 -5.15 54.16
C ARG A 546 23.22 -4.16 53.28
N THR A 547 23.34 -4.47 52.00
CA THR A 547 24.04 -3.63 51.00
C THR A 547 23.35 -2.28 50.82
N ALA A 548 22.02 -2.26 50.77
CA ALA A 548 21.21 -1.04 50.77
C ALA A 548 21.49 -0.18 52.01
N GLY A 549 21.57 -0.82 53.20
CA GLY A 549 21.97 -0.12 54.41
C GLY A 549 23.36 0.49 54.37
N LEU A 550 24.33 -0.16 53.73
CA LEU A 550 25.65 0.42 53.52
C LEU A 550 25.61 1.63 52.58
N LEU A 551 24.84 1.56 51.49
CA LEU A 551 24.62 2.67 50.56
C LEU A 551 24.08 3.92 51.29
N ASP A 552 23.12 3.75 52.21
CA ASP A 552 22.53 4.85 52.99
C ASP A 552 23.59 5.63 53.82
N THR A 553 24.70 4.99 54.20
CA THR A 553 25.78 5.61 55.00
C THR A 553 26.86 6.32 54.16
N LEU A 554 26.82 6.17 52.83
CA LEU A 554 27.84 6.67 51.91
C LEU A 554 27.38 7.97 51.22
N THR A 555 27.34 9.07 51.97
CA THR A 555 26.75 10.35 51.54
C THR A 555 27.75 11.38 50.99
N ALA A 556 29.05 11.06 50.96
CA ALA A 556 30.07 12.03 50.56
C ALA A 556 29.98 12.37 49.05
N PRO A 557 30.02 13.66 48.64
CA PRO A 557 29.87 14.05 47.23
C PRO A 557 30.88 13.41 46.27
N LYS A 558 32.13 13.21 46.72
CA LYS A 558 33.21 12.60 45.90
C LYS A 558 32.88 11.17 45.43
N ILE A 559 32.04 10.44 46.16
CA ILE A 559 31.68 9.05 45.85
C ILE A 559 30.25 8.90 45.31
N ALA A 560 29.52 10.00 45.15
CA ALA A 560 28.11 10.00 44.78
C ALA A 560 27.83 9.24 43.46
N ALA A 561 28.70 9.38 42.46
CA ALA A 561 28.55 8.68 41.17
C ALA A 561 28.66 7.15 41.34
N SER A 562 29.64 6.68 42.11
CA SER A 562 29.84 5.26 42.41
C SER A 562 28.71 4.67 43.26
N VAL A 563 28.20 5.43 44.23
CA VAL A 563 27.05 5.04 45.05
C VAL A 563 25.79 4.93 44.19
N SER A 564 25.56 5.90 43.29
CA SER A 564 24.44 5.85 42.34
C SER A 564 24.51 4.64 41.40
N ASP A 565 25.70 4.34 40.85
CA ASP A 565 25.91 3.16 40.00
C ASP A 565 25.68 1.85 40.76
N ALA A 566 26.24 1.71 41.97
CA ALA A 566 26.05 0.54 42.82
C ALA A 566 24.59 0.36 43.24
N SER A 567 23.88 1.44 43.57
CA SER A 567 22.45 1.41 43.87
C SER A 567 21.64 0.93 42.67
N ARG A 568 21.93 1.44 41.46
CA ARG A 568 21.25 1.01 40.23
C ARG A 568 21.48 -0.47 39.95
N GLN A 569 22.73 -0.94 40.13
CA GLN A 569 23.07 -2.34 39.97
C GLN A 569 22.30 -3.22 40.97
N LEU A 570 22.24 -2.80 42.24
CA LEU A 570 21.52 -3.53 43.29
C LEU A 570 20.04 -3.67 42.96
N THR A 571 19.38 -2.58 42.57
CA THR A 571 17.96 -2.59 42.18
C THR A 571 17.69 -3.39 40.90
N ALA A 572 18.69 -3.56 40.05
CA ALA A 572 18.60 -4.39 38.84
C ALA A 572 18.86 -5.90 39.10
N LEU A 573 19.33 -6.26 40.31
CA LEU A 573 19.59 -7.64 40.72
C LEU A 573 18.51 -8.19 41.65
N VAL A 574 17.95 -7.36 42.53
CA VAL A 574 16.93 -7.78 43.51
C VAL A 574 15.76 -6.80 43.49
N TYR A 575 14.65 -7.25 42.92
CA TYR A 575 13.37 -6.55 42.77
C TYR A 575 12.24 -7.58 42.69
N PRO A 576 10.96 -7.23 42.94
CA PRO A 576 9.85 -8.18 42.79
C PRO A 576 9.83 -8.82 41.39
N GLY A 577 9.95 -10.14 41.30
CA GLY A 577 10.02 -10.88 40.02
C GLY A 577 11.43 -11.29 39.56
N PHE A 578 12.48 -10.96 40.32
CA PHE A 578 13.87 -11.21 39.89
C PHE A 578 14.21 -12.70 39.73
N VAL A 579 13.54 -13.61 40.44
CA VAL A 579 13.86 -15.04 40.44
C VAL A 579 13.39 -15.70 39.16
N SER A 580 12.13 -15.46 38.76
CA SER A 580 11.60 -15.98 37.48
C SER A 580 12.27 -15.36 36.27
N GLU A 581 12.65 -14.08 36.32
CA GLU A 581 13.39 -13.45 35.23
C GLU A 581 14.84 -13.94 35.11
N ALA A 582 15.51 -14.19 36.24
CA ALA A 582 16.86 -14.74 36.24
C ALA A 582 16.89 -16.23 35.85
N GLY A 583 15.84 -16.97 36.22
CA GLY A 583 15.81 -18.42 36.13
C GLY A 583 16.72 -19.09 37.16
N LEU A 584 16.59 -20.42 37.27
CA LEU A 584 17.27 -21.20 38.31
C LEU A 584 18.80 -21.09 38.24
N GLY A 585 19.36 -21.17 37.03
CA GLY A 585 20.81 -21.15 36.83
C GLY A 585 21.46 -19.86 37.35
N GLN A 586 20.85 -18.70 37.09
CA GLN A 586 21.43 -17.42 37.47
C GLN A 586 21.08 -16.98 38.90
N THR A 587 19.95 -17.44 39.44
CA THR A 587 19.55 -17.15 40.83
C THR A 587 20.64 -17.54 41.83
N LEU A 588 21.34 -18.65 41.58
CA LEU A 588 22.49 -19.12 42.37
C LEU A 588 23.63 -18.09 42.47
N HIS A 589 23.79 -17.22 41.47
CA HIS A 589 24.88 -16.25 41.39
C HIS A 589 24.51 -14.87 41.92
N ILE A 590 23.22 -14.57 42.12
CA ILE A 590 22.76 -13.24 42.55
C ILE A 590 23.35 -12.85 43.90
N ALA A 591 23.36 -13.77 44.87
CA ALA A 591 23.98 -13.53 46.17
C ALA A 591 25.47 -13.13 46.04
N ARG A 592 26.20 -13.74 45.10
CA ARG A 592 27.60 -13.39 44.81
C ARG A 592 27.72 -12.03 44.14
N TYR A 593 26.85 -11.68 43.19
CA TYR A 593 26.84 -10.36 42.57
C TYR A 593 26.55 -9.25 43.59
N VAL A 594 25.58 -9.46 44.48
CA VAL A 594 25.29 -8.53 45.58
C VAL A 594 26.47 -8.42 46.54
N SER A 595 27.13 -9.54 46.87
CA SER A 595 28.35 -9.53 47.70
C SER A 595 29.50 -8.76 47.05
N ALA A 596 29.61 -8.78 45.72
CA ALA A 596 30.59 -7.98 45.00
C ALA A 596 30.29 -6.47 45.10
N ILE A 597 29.01 -6.08 45.05
CA ILE A 597 28.59 -4.69 45.30
C ILE A 597 28.95 -4.28 46.72
N GLU A 598 28.61 -5.09 47.71
CA GLU A 598 28.94 -4.80 49.10
C GLU A 598 30.45 -4.62 49.29
N TYR A 599 31.25 -5.56 48.79
CA TYR A 599 32.70 -5.46 48.87
C TYR A 599 33.22 -4.18 48.23
N ARG A 600 32.73 -3.82 47.02
CA ARG A 600 33.06 -2.55 46.35
C ARG A 600 32.79 -1.36 47.26
N LEU A 601 31.61 -1.31 47.89
CA LEU A 601 31.20 -0.23 48.77
C LEU A 601 32.07 -0.13 50.03
N THR A 602 32.47 -1.26 50.63
CA THR A 602 33.37 -1.23 51.82
C THR A 602 34.74 -0.62 51.51
N LYS A 603 35.22 -0.73 50.27
CA LYS A 603 36.51 -0.17 49.82
C LYS A 603 36.40 1.20 49.18
N LEU A 604 35.17 1.70 48.97
CA LEU A 604 34.92 2.89 48.17
C LEU A 604 35.53 4.16 48.76
N ARG A 605 35.53 4.30 50.10
CA ARG A 605 36.12 5.47 50.79
C ARG A 605 37.64 5.55 50.58
N GLU A 606 38.32 4.41 50.57
CA GLU A 606 39.78 4.32 50.41
C GLU A 606 40.22 4.38 48.94
N LYS A 607 39.40 3.84 48.02
CA LYS A 607 39.79 3.61 46.61
C LYS A 607 38.88 4.32 45.59
N SER A 608 38.31 5.46 45.95
CA SER A 608 37.32 6.20 45.13
C SER A 608 37.76 6.50 43.70
N GLU A 609 39.01 6.93 43.47
CA GLU A 609 39.50 7.24 42.11
C GLU A 609 39.65 6.00 41.24
N ARG A 610 40.14 4.89 41.81
CA ARG A 610 40.23 3.62 41.10
C ARG A 610 38.84 3.07 40.79
N ASP A 611 37.89 3.23 41.71
CA ASP A 611 36.50 2.85 41.47
C ASP A 611 35.89 3.57 40.26
N LEU A 612 36.07 4.89 40.17
CA LEU A 612 35.59 5.69 39.03
C LEU A 612 36.20 5.24 37.70
N GLN A 613 37.49 4.90 37.67
CA GLN A 613 38.13 4.35 36.46
C GLN A 613 37.53 3.01 36.03
N LEU A 614 37.30 2.10 36.97
CA LEU A 614 36.68 0.80 36.69
C LEU A 614 35.21 0.95 36.26
N MET A 615 34.48 1.88 36.88
CA MET A 615 33.10 2.23 36.50
C MET A 615 33.02 2.74 35.06
N GLY A 616 33.97 3.59 34.62
CA GLY A 616 34.02 4.08 33.24
C GLY A 616 34.18 2.97 32.19
N ARG A 617 34.92 1.90 32.52
CA ARG A 617 35.05 0.70 31.67
C ARG A 617 33.71 -0.02 31.53
N ILE A 618 32.99 -0.21 32.64
CA ILE A 618 31.66 -0.81 32.63
C ILE A 618 30.66 0.03 31.83
N HIS A 619 30.59 1.34 32.04
CA HIS A 619 29.66 2.23 31.32
C HIS A 619 29.89 2.20 29.80
N THR A 620 31.12 1.96 29.35
CA THR A 620 31.42 1.79 27.92
C THR A 620 30.75 0.56 27.33
N ILE A 621 30.74 -0.56 28.07
CA ILE A 621 30.06 -1.80 27.66
C ILE A 621 28.54 -1.65 27.80
N GLU A 622 28.04 -1.02 28.88
CA GLU A 622 26.61 -0.80 29.08
C GLU A 622 25.98 0.05 27.97
N ARG A 623 26.70 1.05 27.44
CA ARG A 623 26.24 1.82 26.26
C ARG A 623 26.04 0.95 25.01
N ARG A 624 26.85 -0.11 24.85
CA ARG A 624 26.67 -1.07 23.75
C ARG A 624 25.50 -2.00 24.04
N TYR A 625 25.40 -2.48 25.28
CA TYR A 625 24.28 -3.32 25.73
C TYR A 625 22.92 -2.62 25.55
N ALA A 626 22.84 -1.32 25.83
CA ALA A 626 21.63 -0.52 25.64
C ALA A 626 21.10 -0.53 24.20
N LYS A 627 21.95 -0.75 23.19
CA LYS A 627 21.54 -0.85 21.78
C LYS A 627 20.84 -2.16 21.44
N VAL A 628 21.12 -3.22 22.20
CA VAL A 628 20.58 -4.57 21.96
C VAL A 628 19.58 -5.02 23.03
N LEU A 629 19.33 -4.22 24.07
CA LEU A 629 18.48 -4.57 25.21
C LEU A 629 17.07 -5.07 24.84
N ARG A 630 16.54 -4.63 23.70
CA ARG A 630 15.21 -5.03 23.19
C ARG A 630 15.18 -6.39 22.49
N LEU A 631 16.35 -6.97 22.22
CA LEU A 631 16.49 -8.24 21.54
C LEU A 631 16.44 -9.39 22.57
N PRO A 632 15.67 -10.47 22.32
CA PRO A 632 15.63 -11.64 23.21
C PRO A 632 17.02 -12.24 23.53
N GLU A 633 17.94 -12.17 22.58
CA GLU A 633 19.30 -12.68 22.64
C GLU A 633 20.21 -11.87 23.58
N ALA A 634 19.73 -10.74 24.11
CA ALA A 634 20.48 -9.89 25.04
C ALA A 634 20.53 -10.45 26.47
N ALA A 635 19.69 -11.44 26.82
CA ALA A 635 19.62 -11.97 28.18
C ALA A 635 20.95 -12.58 28.68
N PRO A 636 21.70 -13.39 27.91
CA PRO A 636 23.02 -13.87 28.33
C PRO A 636 24.05 -12.74 28.56
N ALA A 637 24.02 -11.70 27.73
CA ALA A 637 24.94 -10.57 27.83
C ALA A 637 24.76 -9.77 29.13
N ARG A 638 23.54 -9.73 29.70
CA ARG A 638 23.27 -9.15 31.02
C ARG A 638 24.12 -9.81 32.11
N TRP A 639 24.21 -11.14 32.09
CA TRP A 639 24.91 -11.91 33.12
C TRP A 639 26.42 -11.81 32.96
N LEU A 640 26.92 -11.83 31.73
CA LEU A 640 28.32 -11.52 31.42
C LEU A 640 28.76 -10.15 31.93
N LEU A 641 27.87 -9.14 31.88
CA LEU A 641 28.14 -7.84 32.48
C LEU A 641 28.30 -7.92 34.01
N GLN A 642 27.50 -8.74 34.70
CA GLN A 642 27.65 -8.97 36.13
C GLN A 642 28.95 -9.71 36.46
N GLU A 643 29.34 -10.71 35.66
CA GLU A 643 30.64 -11.38 35.78
C GLU A 643 31.80 -10.39 35.61
N LEU A 644 31.71 -9.47 34.63
CA LEU A 644 32.71 -8.43 34.43
C LEU A 644 32.78 -7.48 35.63
N ARG A 645 31.64 -7.12 36.23
CA ARG A 645 31.62 -6.31 37.46
C ARG A 645 32.30 -7.05 38.62
N VAL A 646 32.08 -8.36 38.78
CA VAL A 646 32.80 -9.16 39.79
C VAL A 646 34.31 -9.16 39.53
N SER A 647 34.75 -9.38 38.29
CA SER A 647 36.19 -9.45 37.94
C SER A 647 36.92 -8.12 38.11
N LEU A 648 36.22 -6.99 38.00
CA LEU A 648 36.81 -5.66 38.20
C LEU A 648 36.79 -5.24 39.66
N PHE A 649 35.66 -5.42 40.36
CA PHE A 649 35.47 -4.84 41.69
C PHE A 649 35.74 -5.82 42.85
N ALA A 650 35.61 -7.13 42.63
CA ALA A 650 35.65 -8.14 43.70
C ALA A 650 36.30 -9.46 43.27
N GLN A 651 37.54 -9.40 42.76
CA GLN A 651 38.28 -10.55 42.20
C GLN A 651 38.34 -11.79 43.09
N HIS A 652 38.43 -11.62 44.41
CA HIS A 652 38.51 -12.72 45.38
C HIS A 652 37.24 -13.60 45.43
N LEU A 653 36.09 -13.11 44.93
CA LEU A 653 34.85 -13.90 44.86
C LEU A 653 34.83 -14.87 43.68
N GLY A 654 35.71 -14.69 42.69
CA GLY A 654 35.75 -15.50 41.47
C GLY A 654 34.56 -15.31 40.53
N THR A 655 34.77 -15.55 39.23
CA THR A 655 33.72 -15.52 38.20
C THR A 655 33.24 -16.92 37.85
N ALA A 656 31.98 -17.06 37.42
CA ALA A 656 31.41 -18.36 37.06
C ALA A 656 31.94 -18.86 35.70
N GLU A 657 32.32 -17.92 34.85
CA GLU A 657 32.99 -18.19 33.58
C GLU A 657 34.11 -17.17 33.33
N PRO A 658 35.07 -17.46 32.43
CA PRO A 658 36.11 -16.50 32.07
C PRO A 658 35.52 -15.27 31.38
N VAL A 659 35.75 -14.08 31.93
CA VAL A 659 35.16 -12.83 31.42
C VAL A 659 36.20 -11.73 31.22
N SER A 660 36.03 -10.93 30.17
CA SER A 660 36.83 -9.74 29.87
C SER A 660 35.98 -8.73 29.11
N GLU A 661 36.38 -7.46 29.08
CA GLU A 661 35.69 -6.42 28.28
C GLU A 661 35.57 -6.83 26.81
N HIS A 662 36.62 -7.43 26.25
CA HIS A 662 36.63 -7.91 24.88
C HIS A 662 35.59 -9.02 24.66
N ARG A 663 35.47 -9.97 25.59
CA ARG A 663 34.48 -11.06 25.49
C ARG A 663 33.05 -10.53 25.55
N VAL A 664 32.75 -9.61 26.48
CA VAL A 664 31.40 -9.01 26.55
C VAL A 664 31.12 -8.17 25.30
N ALA A 665 32.10 -7.41 24.81
CA ALA A 665 31.96 -6.64 23.58
C ALA A 665 31.71 -7.51 22.34
N ALA A 666 32.42 -8.64 22.21
CA ALA A 666 32.25 -9.58 21.12
C ALA A 666 30.85 -10.23 21.14
N GLU A 667 30.35 -10.59 22.32
CA GLU A 667 29.00 -11.13 22.46
C GLU A 667 27.93 -10.10 22.09
N LEU A 668 28.08 -8.85 22.53
CA LEU A 668 27.17 -7.76 22.14
C LEU A 668 27.20 -7.47 20.63
N GLN A 669 28.36 -7.63 19.99
CA GLN A 669 28.49 -7.47 18.54
C GLN A 669 27.81 -8.61 17.79
N ARG A 670 27.91 -9.86 18.30
CA ARG A 670 27.20 -11.03 17.74
C ARG A 670 25.67 -10.87 17.79
N ILE A 671 25.16 -10.21 18.83
CA ILE A 671 23.72 -9.97 19.02
C ILE A 671 23.23 -8.77 18.19
N SER A 672 24.12 -7.84 17.82
CA SER A 672 23.74 -6.66 17.06
C SER A 672 23.25 -7.08 15.66
N PRO A 673 22.12 -6.54 15.18
CA PRO A 673 21.68 -6.81 13.81
C PRO A 673 22.79 -6.40 12.83
N PRO A 674 22.95 -7.10 11.69
CA PRO A 674 23.84 -6.65 10.64
C PRO A 674 23.38 -5.25 10.22
N THR A 675 24.21 -4.25 10.51
CA THR A 675 24.02 -2.87 10.07
C THR A 675 24.20 -2.75 8.57
#